data_AF-A0A2S9YFF4-F1
#
_entry.id   AF-A0A2S9YFF4-F1
#
_cell.length_a   1.000
_cell.length_b   1.000
_cell.length_c   1.000
_cell.angle_alpha   90.00
_cell.angle_beta   90.00
_cell.angle_gamma   90.00
#
_symmetry.space_group_name_H-M   'P 1'
#
loop_
_entity.id
_entity.type
_entity.pdbx_description
1 polymer ?
#
loop_
_entity_poly.entity_id
_entity_poly.type
_entity_poly.pdbx_seq_one_letter_code
_entity_poly.pdbx_strand_id
1 'polypeptide(L)'
;MLSRARPRTRPLRRAHGRCALPPGFLALAFLLLTLLLPRFSAAAPAAEPTDLRPVIVPGREAEITALFQPYAVGEELAPGWALHSFSLDVSTINVWISGPDQSYAQLSLDHLDYAPPDARALDGFALKVVEQPPGSAAAVEALVAAIERNDDGSFWSTDVVYAGEPREHPYDLAWDRKKLVKTLGIWARDGVVFLVGLTLTLLVLVAHKLRGAQTWMKWSLLGVVILAGGLRLTLSPEVALAPWPYTRLLISAGKIFHGPGLAALHPDPVWLSDAILDSTLLFSLLAPLAVYVHARYLLDDCRAALIAALVVAILPLHLRFSHSDAAFIPSITVSSTVFALIHAATRERSQLGGWIALALLGAPLALMYDVRPLNMMYYPLLLATAFVNGGLHTDKPKADRVRVVVAFGVISAVTFGIGVPNLLEHFGAQVSEGMSLSTLSSALRVIFSPRLNELINPIFTPPGLTLLAVLGAVDLWRRGRRPLFWFLVTWLLGFLVAHAYVIPSSIYMQARYHLHLIVPYMLLVACGADASLRWLAAERERRPWLAGRRYDLVRGVGLAYVLASPLIHLHGVRYVGFNDAQEWLFVHAQRERIPAQCTVIEYTGDGADMRFRRVGSWVENGVPRERWRVVEIPRAEAGEPELPENVRALLEDPPECLYWYEGLPCVGAKPVEEPKAAACDAIEGFVELEEVAATRFESEPYDENLGEGLGDRTHIELGLFRARARD
;
A
#
# COMPACT_ATOMS: atom_id res chain seq x y z
N MET A 1 59.35 9.80 -46.83
CA MET A 1 58.68 11.06 -46.43
C MET A 1 57.30 11.14 -47.08
N LEU A 2 56.25 10.65 -46.41
CA LEU A 2 54.85 10.84 -46.83
C LEU A 2 54.02 11.13 -45.57
N SER A 3 53.67 12.40 -45.40
CA SER A 3 52.93 12.93 -44.26
C SER A 3 51.44 12.63 -44.43
N ARG A 4 50.88 11.77 -43.56
CA ARG A 4 49.44 11.53 -43.45
C ARG A 4 48.78 12.69 -42.69
N ALA A 5 48.04 13.51 -43.42
CA ALA A 5 47.17 14.53 -42.85
C ALA A 5 46.05 13.90 -42.00
N ARG A 6 46.01 14.22 -40.69
CA ARG A 6 44.89 13.87 -39.82
C ARG A 6 43.70 14.79 -40.12
N PRO A 7 42.47 14.25 -40.30
CA PRO A 7 41.30 15.08 -40.48
C PRO A 7 40.97 15.83 -39.17
N ARG A 8 40.94 17.16 -39.24
CA ARG A 8 40.44 18.04 -38.16
C ARG A 8 38.93 17.86 -38.04
N THR A 9 38.48 17.04 -37.09
CA THR A 9 37.08 17.03 -36.66
C THR A 9 36.76 18.33 -35.93
N ARG A 10 35.94 19.19 -36.53
CA ARG A 10 35.42 20.42 -35.89
C ARG A 10 34.59 20.03 -34.66
N PRO A 11 34.86 20.61 -33.47
CA PRO A 11 34.00 20.40 -32.31
C PRO A 11 32.65 21.08 -32.57
N LEU A 12 31.57 20.30 -32.60
CA LEU A 12 30.20 20.79 -32.58
C LEU A 12 29.99 21.60 -31.28
N ARG A 13 30.08 22.94 -31.37
CA ARG A 13 29.62 23.86 -30.32
C ARG A 13 28.13 23.63 -30.10
N ARG A 14 27.76 22.85 -29.08
CA ARG A 14 26.39 22.78 -28.56
C ARG A 14 26.03 24.12 -27.96
N ALA A 15 25.16 24.88 -28.61
CA ALA A 15 24.59 26.11 -28.08
C ALA A 15 23.95 25.83 -26.70
N HIS A 16 24.59 26.33 -25.64
CA HIS A 16 24.06 26.29 -24.28
C HIS A 16 23.11 27.48 -24.09
N GLY A 17 21.90 27.37 -24.65
CA GLY A 17 20.81 28.29 -24.32
C GLY A 17 20.44 28.12 -22.85
N ARG A 18 20.50 29.22 -22.08
CA ARG A 18 19.99 29.29 -20.70
C ARG A 18 18.46 29.17 -20.75
N CYS A 19 17.94 27.95 -20.76
CA CYS A 19 16.50 27.71 -20.64
C CYS A 19 16.09 27.78 -19.17
N ALA A 20 15.61 28.94 -18.73
CA ALA A 20 14.76 29.03 -17.55
C ALA A 20 13.47 28.19 -17.78
N LEU A 21 12.91 27.64 -16.70
CA LEU A 21 11.56 27.06 -16.75
C LEU A 21 10.59 28.18 -17.19
N PRO A 22 9.78 27.98 -18.24
CA PRO A 22 8.83 29.00 -18.66
C PRO A 22 7.83 29.25 -17.52
N PRO A 23 7.58 30.52 -17.12
CA PRO A 23 6.70 30.87 -16.02
C PRO A 23 5.26 30.34 -16.18
N GLY A 24 4.84 30.03 -17.41
CA GLY A 24 3.55 29.40 -17.71
C GLY A 24 3.33 28.03 -17.06
N PHE A 25 4.39 27.30 -16.68
CA PHE A 25 4.23 26.00 -16.01
C PHE A 25 3.89 26.14 -14.51
N LEU A 26 4.41 27.16 -13.83
CA LEU A 26 4.01 27.49 -12.45
C LEU A 26 2.57 27.99 -12.44
N ALA A 27 2.21 28.81 -13.43
CA ALA A 27 0.83 29.22 -13.63
C ALA A 27 -0.10 28.04 -13.90
N LEU A 28 0.30 27.04 -14.70
CA LEU A 28 -0.52 25.84 -14.95
C LEU A 28 -0.68 24.95 -13.70
N ALA A 29 0.38 24.74 -12.92
CA ALA A 29 0.30 24.00 -11.67
C ALA A 29 -0.60 24.71 -10.65
N PHE A 30 -0.48 26.05 -10.54
CA PHE A 30 -1.33 26.87 -9.69
C PHE A 30 -2.78 26.91 -10.20
N LEU A 31 -2.98 27.00 -11.53
CA LEU A 31 -4.28 27.01 -12.18
C LEU A 31 -5.00 25.65 -12.06
N LEU A 32 -4.27 24.54 -12.11
CA LEU A 32 -4.78 23.20 -11.82
C LEU A 32 -5.11 23.04 -10.33
N LEU A 33 -4.28 23.58 -9.43
CA LEU A 33 -4.60 23.66 -8.00
C LEU A 33 -5.91 24.45 -7.76
N THR A 34 -6.15 25.51 -8.54
CA THR A 34 -7.39 26.29 -8.47
C THR A 34 -8.57 25.68 -9.21
N LEU A 35 -8.34 24.79 -10.19
CA LEU A 35 -9.40 24.01 -10.85
C LEU A 35 -9.81 22.78 -10.03
N LEU A 36 -8.95 22.34 -9.11
CA LEU A 36 -9.23 21.37 -8.05
C LEU A 36 -9.90 22.01 -6.82
N LEU A 37 -10.05 23.35 -6.78
CA LEU A 37 -11.00 23.96 -5.86
C LEU A 37 -12.40 23.50 -6.32
N PRO A 38 -13.16 22.80 -5.47
CA PRO A 38 -14.40 22.16 -5.87
C PRO A 38 -15.36 23.19 -6.47
N ARG A 39 -15.85 22.90 -7.68
CA ARG A 39 -17.10 23.52 -8.16
C ARG A 39 -18.20 22.94 -7.28
N PHE A 40 -18.70 23.75 -6.35
CA PHE A 40 -19.82 23.41 -5.49
C PHE A 40 -21.05 23.10 -6.36
N SER A 41 -21.29 21.82 -6.63
CA SER A 41 -22.51 21.35 -7.26
C SER A 41 -23.43 20.78 -6.19
N ALA A 42 -24.67 21.28 -6.22
CA ALA A 42 -25.93 20.82 -5.64
C ALA A 42 -25.85 19.91 -4.39
N ALA A 43 -26.40 20.45 -3.28
CA ALA A 43 -26.70 19.72 -2.06
C ALA A 43 -27.34 18.36 -2.36
N ALA A 44 -26.77 17.30 -1.76
CA ALA A 44 -27.39 15.99 -1.75
C ALA A 44 -28.78 16.06 -1.10
N PRO A 45 -29.75 15.24 -1.54
CA PRO A 45 -31.05 15.16 -0.88
C PRO A 45 -30.84 14.75 0.58
N ALA A 46 -31.55 15.43 1.49
CA ALA A 46 -31.54 15.13 2.92
C ALA A 46 -31.94 13.66 3.15
N ALA A 47 -31.06 12.88 3.78
CA ALA A 47 -31.39 11.55 4.26
C ALA A 47 -32.44 11.67 5.39
N GLU A 48 -33.27 10.64 5.56
CA GLU A 48 -34.28 10.64 6.64
C GLU A 48 -33.60 10.72 8.03
N PRO A 49 -34.15 11.50 8.99
CA PRO A 49 -33.47 11.87 10.25
C PRO A 49 -33.19 10.75 11.25
N THR A 50 -33.59 9.50 11.00
CA THR A 50 -33.66 8.45 12.02
C THR A 50 -32.37 7.64 12.23
N ASP A 51 -31.31 7.88 11.43
CA ASP A 51 -30.04 7.13 11.48
C ASP A 51 -28.80 8.02 11.73
N LEU A 52 -28.99 9.19 12.33
CA LEU A 52 -27.93 10.17 12.56
C LEU A 52 -27.12 9.84 13.83
N ARG A 53 -26.24 8.84 13.77
CA ARG A 53 -25.33 8.49 14.89
C ARG A 53 -24.12 9.43 14.93
N PRO A 54 -23.76 10.02 16.09
CA PRO A 54 -22.54 10.79 16.29
C PRO A 54 -21.29 9.99 15.92
N VAL A 55 -20.41 10.57 15.09
CA VAL A 55 -19.18 9.91 14.64
C VAL A 55 -17.97 10.47 15.39
N ILE A 56 -17.11 9.59 15.89
CA ILE A 56 -15.79 9.95 16.44
C ILE A 56 -14.87 10.29 15.26
N VAL A 57 -14.56 11.57 15.10
CA VAL A 57 -13.67 12.01 14.01
C VAL A 57 -12.20 11.62 14.27
N PRO A 58 -11.42 11.30 13.23
CA PRO A 58 -9.99 10.98 13.38
C PRO A 58 -9.19 12.12 14.04
N GLY A 59 -8.18 11.79 14.86
CA GLY A 59 -7.31 12.78 15.49
C GLY A 59 -7.68 13.14 16.93
N ARG A 60 -8.64 12.43 17.54
CA ARG A 60 -9.11 12.64 18.92
C ARG A 60 -8.51 11.67 19.92
N GLU A 61 -7.51 10.89 19.53
CA GLU A 61 -6.88 9.86 20.35
C GLU A 61 -6.28 10.46 21.62
N ALA A 62 -5.75 11.69 21.55
CA ALA A 62 -5.25 12.41 22.72
C ALA A 62 -6.35 12.71 23.76
N GLU A 63 -7.55 13.09 23.31
CA GLU A 63 -8.70 13.34 24.19
C GLU A 63 -9.18 12.04 24.82
N ILE A 64 -9.19 10.96 24.06
CA ILE A 64 -9.55 9.62 24.56
C ILE A 64 -8.55 9.14 25.60
N THR A 65 -7.24 9.26 25.33
CA THR A 65 -6.22 8.92 26.34
C THR A 65 -6.27 9.83 27.56
N ALA A 66 -6.80 11.05 27.44
CA ALA A 66 -7.02 11.93 28.58
C ALA A 66 -8.14 11.41 29.49
N LEU A 67 -9.16 10.72 28.95
CA LEU A 67 -10.20 10.07 29.75
C LEU A 67 -9.61 9.03 30.71
N PHE A 68 -8.52 8.36 30.33
CA PHE A 68 -7.93 7.27 31.12
C PHE A 68 -6.93 7.74 32.18
N GLN A 69 -6.58 9.04 32.22
CA GLN A 69 -5.59 9.56 33.17
C GLN A 69 -6.02 9.32 34.64
N PRO A 70 -5.09 8.91 35.54
CA PRO A 70 -3.64 8.97 35.40
C PRO A 70 -3.00 7.76 34.69
N TYR A 71 -3.79 6.79 34.23
CA TYR A 71 -3.27 5.54 33.70
C TYR A 71 -2.86 5.67 32.24
N ALA A 72 -1.60 5.33 31.93
CA ALA A 72 -1.13 5.14 30.57
C ALA A 72 -1.34 3.69 30.09
N VAL A 73 -1.33 3.48 28.77
CA VAL A 73 -1.34 2.13 28.20
C VAL A 73 -0.12 1.34 28.70
N GLY A 74 -0.36 0.16 29.26
CA GLY A 74 0.59 -0.71 29.92
C GLY A 74 0.71 -0.49 31.44
N GLU A 75 0.09 0.55 32.00
CA GLU A 75 0.13 0.80 33.44
C GLU A 75 -0.91 -0.02 34.20
N GLU A 76 -0.50 -0.43 35.41
CA GLU A 76 -1.30 -1.25 36.31
C GLU A 76 -2.45 -0.43 36.90
N LEU A 77 -3.68 -0.90 36.65
CA LEU A 77 -4.93 -0.35 37.19
C LEU A 77 -5.23 -0.93 38.57
N ALA A 78 -4.95 -2.22 38.75
CA ALA A 78 -5.03 -2.97 40.01
C ALA A 78 -4.04 -4.15 39.96
N PRO A 79 -3.67 -4.78 41.09
CA PRO A 79 -2.67 -5.86 41.11
C PRO A 79 -2.89 -6.95 40.04
N GLY A 80 -1.97 -7.04 39.08
CA GLY A 80 -2.00 -8.00 37.97
C GLY A 80 -2.87 -7.60 36.77
N TRP A 81 -3.48 -6.42 36.78
CA TRP A 81 -4.35 -5.90 35.73
C TRP A 81 -3.84 -4.55 35.23
N ALA A 82 -3.64 -4.43 33.91
CA ALA A 82 -3.11 -3.23 33.29
C ALA A 82 -4.00 -2.73 32.16
N LEU A 83 -4.01 -1.41 31.93
CA LEU A 83 -4.69 -0.82 30.78
C LEU A 83 -4.00 -1.33 29.51
N HIS A 84 -4.65 -2.13 28.68
CA HIS A 84 -3.99 -2.82 27.58
C HIS A 84 -4.00 -2.02 26.28
N SER A 85 -5.19 -1.61 25.84
CA SER A 85 -5.38 -0.94 24.55
C SER A 85 -6.78 -0.32 24.49
N PHE A 86 -7.02 0.48 23.45
CA PHE A 86 -8.36 0.90 23.07
C PHE A 86 -8.48 0.90 21.55
N SER A 87 -9.70 0.76 21.03
CA SER A 87 -10.01 0.92 19.61
C SER A 87 -11.17 1.90 19.44
N LEU A 88 -11.24 2.45 18.24
CA LEU A 88 -12.29 3.36 17.83
C LEU A 88 -13.06 2.70 16.69
N ASP A 89 -14.34 2.45 16.94
CA ASP A 89 -15.32 2.27 15.89
C ASP A 89 -15.91 3.65 15.51
N VAL A 90 -16.79 3.69 14.50
CA VAL A 90 -17.39 4.93 13.97
C VAL A 90 -17.99 5.79 15.08
N SER A 91 -18.66 5.20 16.07
CA SER A 91 -19.36 5.95 17.14
C SER A 91 -19.05 5.46 18.56
N THR A 92 -18.10 4.54 18.71
CA THR A 92 -17.92 3.78 19.96
C THR A 92 -16.43 3.63 20.27
N ILE A 93 -16.04 3.87 21.52
CA ILE A 93 -14.69 3.62 22.03
C ILE A 93 -14.71 2.29 22.78
N ASN A 94 -13.93 1.31 22.34
CA ASN A 94 -13.72 0.07 23.09
C ASN A 94 -12.40 0.15 23.85
N VAL A 95 -12.40 -0.22 25.12
CA VAL A 95 -11.22 -0.16 25.99
C VAL A 95 -11.00 -1.53 26.62
N TRP A 96 -9.76 -2.04 26.54
CA TRP A 96 -9.39 -3.34 27.08
C TRP A 96 -8.40 -3.20 28.23
N ILE A 97 -8.60 -4.01 29.26
CA ILE A 97 -7.73 -4.18 30.41
C ILE A 97 -7.20 -5.62 30.37
N SER A 98 -5.89 -5.81 30.33
CA SER A 98 -5.29 -7.16 30.35
C SER A 98 -5.00 -7.60 31.77
N GLY A 99 -5.41 -8.80 32.12
CA GLY A 99 -5.20 -9.44 33.42
C GLY A 99 -4.22 -10.62 33.38
N PRO A 100 -4.14 -11.40 34.48
CA PRO A 100 -3.41 -12.66 34.51
C PRO A 100 -3.95 -13.65 33.47
N ASP A 101 -3.10 -14.59 33.04
CA ASP A 101 -3.47 -15.70 32.14
C ASP A 101 -4.08 -15.26 30.78
N GLN A 102 -3.72 -14.06 30.31
CA GLN A 102 -4.24 -13.45 29.07
C GLN A 102 -5.75 -13.18 29.10
N SER A 103 -6.36 -13.05 30.28
CA SER A 103 -7.75 -12.61 30.40
C SER A 103 -7.91 -11.11 30.10
N TYR A 104 -9.06 -10.72 29.55
CA TYR A 104 -9.35 -9.32 29.21
C TYR A 104 -10.67 -8.85 29.83
N ALA A 105 -10.67 -7.66 30.43
CA ALA A 105 -11.91 -6.94 30.73
C ALA A 105 -12.14 -5.87 29.66
N GLN A 106 -13.38 -5.71 29.21
CA GLN A 106 -13.73 -4.76 28.14
C GLN A 106 -14.80 -3.78 28.59
N LEU A 107 -14.60 -2.51 28.23
CA LEU A 107 -15.57 -1.43 28.39
C LEU A 107 -15.88 -0.80 27.02
N SER A 108 -17.13 -0.37 26.81
CA SER A 108 -17.52 0.47 25.69
C SER A 108 -17.99 1.84 26.16
N LEU A 109 -17.66 2.87 25.40
CA LEU A 109 -18.14 4.24 25.57
C LEU A 109 -18.86 4.67 24.29
N ASP A 110 -20.17 4.88 24.40
CA ASP A 110 -21.05 5.32 23.31
C ASP A 110 -21.55 6.76 23.57
N HIS A 111 -22.15 7.40 22.56
CA HIS A 111 -22.90 8.63 22.78
C HIS A 111 -24.16 8.37 23.61
N LEU A 112 -24.55 9.31 24.49
CA LEU A 112 -25.72 9.18 25.38
C LEU A 112 -27.03 8.83 24.66
N ASP A 113 -27.27 9.45 23.51
CA ASP A 113 -28.47 9.18 22.69
C ASP A 113 -28.55 7.75 22.12
N TYR A 114 -27.43 7.02 22.15
CA TYR A 114 -27.31 5.67 21.62
C TYR A 114 -26.87 4.68 22.71
N ALA A 115 -27.14 5.02 23.97
CA ALA A 115 -26.83 4.20 25.12
C ALA A 115 -27.49 2.81 25.01
N PRO A 116 -26.71 1.73 25.16
CA PRO A 116 -27.28 0.42 25.45
C PRO A 116 -28.21 0.47 26.67
N PRO A 117 -29.25 -0.39 26.77
CA PRO A 117 -30.24 -0.34 27.86
C PRO A 117 -29.64 -0.49 29.27
N ASP A 118 -28.45 -1.08 29.37
CA ASP A 118 -27.71 -1.36 30.60
C ASP A 118 -26.48 -0.44 30.79
N ALA A 119 -26.31 0.55 29.92
CA ALA A 119 -25.19 1.48 30.03
C ALA A 119 -25.42 2.51 31.15
N ARG A 120 -24.36 2.79 31.90
CA ARG A 120 -24.29 3.88 32.87
C ARG A 120 -24.06 5.19 32.12
N ALA A 121 -24.97 6.15 32.27
CA ALA A 121 -24.76 7.50 31.77
C ALA A 121 -23.67 8.22 32.58
N LEU A 122 -22.68 8.77 31.87
CA LEU A 122 -21.70 9.75 32.31
C LEU A 122 -22.04 11.12 31.70
N ASP A 123 -21.19 12.13 31.87
CA ASP A 123 -21.46 13.50 31.39
C ASP A 123 -21.44 13.58 29.85
N GLY A 124 -20.54 12.86 29.20
CA GLY A 124 -20.43 12.79 27.73
C GLY A 124 -20.72 11.42 27.16
N PHE A 125 -20.59 10.35 27.93
CA PHE A 125 -20.66 8.98 27.41
C PHE A 125 -21.71 8.12 28.08
N ALA A 126 -22.26 7.16 27.32
CA ALA A 126 -22.89 5.98 27.85
C ALA A 126 -21.82 4.90 28.01
N LEU A 127 -21.44 4.59 29.26
CA LEU A 127 -20.43 3.58 29.58
C LEU A 127 -21.09 2.24 29.84
N LYS A 128 -20.62 1.20 29.15
CA LYS A 128 -21.01 -0.18 29.42
C LYS A 128 -19.78 -1.04 29.71
N VAL A 129 -19.84 -1.84 30.76
CA VAL A 129 -18.86 -2.91 30.99
C VAL A 129 -19.33 -4.09 30.15
N VAL A 130 -18.61 -4.38 29.08
CA VAL A 130 -18.94 -5.45 28.12
C VAL A 130 -18.53 -6.80 28.69
N GLU A 131 -17.35 -6.86 29.30
CA GLU A 131 -16.79 -8.08 29.87
C GLU A 131 -16.04 -7.79 31.18
N GLN A 132 -16.26 -8.62 32.20
CA GLN A 132 -15.65 -8.47 33.52
C GLN A 132 -15.22 -9.84 34.10
N PRO A 133 -14.06 -10.38 33.69
CA PRO A 133 -13.54 -11.63 34.22
C PRO A 133 -13.25 -11.55 35.74
N PRO A 134 -13.24 -12.69 36.46
CA PRO A 134 -12.97 -12.72 37.90
C PRO A 134 -11.63 -12.05 38.25
N GLY A 135 -11.64 -11.21 39.29
CA GLY A 135 -10.46 -10.46 39.72
C GLY A 135 -10.24 -9.12 39.01
N SER A 136 -10.90 -8.85 37.88
CA SER A 136 -10.80 -7.56 37.17
C SER A 136 -11.57 -6.42 37.82
N ALA A 137 -12.47 -6.70 38.78
CA ALA A 137 -13.43 -5.74 39.30
C ALA A 137 -12.79 -4.44 39.80
N ALA A 138 -11.68 -4.54 40.55
CA ALA A 138 -10.96 -3.36 41.05
C ALA A 138 -10.31 -2.54 39.92
N ALA A 139 -9.82 -3.20 38.87
CA ALA A 139 -9.22 -2.53 37.71
C ALA A 139 -10.29 -1.81 36.86
N VAL A 140 -11.42 -2.48 36.62
CA VAL A 140 -12.58 -1.89 35.93
C VAL A 140 -13.10 -0.69 36.73
N GLU A 141 -13.27 -0.81 38.05
CA GLU A 141 -13.71 0.29 38.92
C GLU A 141 -12.72 1.46 38.90
N ALA A 142 -11.41 1.17 38.95
CA ALA A 142 -10.37 2.19 38.87
C ALA A 142 -10.41 2.95 37.53
N LEU A 143 -10.60 2.25 36.42
CA LEU A 143 -10.69 2.86 35.10
C LEU A 143 -12.00 3.64 34.91
N VAL A 144 -13.14 3.10 35.35
CA VAL A 144 -14.44 3.80 35.32
C VAL A 144 -14.36 5.09 36.14
N ALA A 145 -13.75 5.06 37.34
CA ALA A 145 -13.58 6.24 38.17
C ALA A 145 -12.61 7.27 37.56
N ALA A 146 -11.65 6.84 36.73
CA ALA A 146 -10.82 7.75 35.95
C ALA A 146 -11.62 8.41 34.82
N ILE A 147 -12.35 7.61 34.03
CA ILE A 147 -13.20 8.11 32.94
C ILE A 147 -14.24 9.10 33.49
N GLU A 148 -14.97 8.75 34.54
CA GLU A 148 -15.97 9.62 35.16
C GLU A 148 -15.39 10.93 35.69
N ARG A 149 -14.13 10.92 36.16
CA ARG A 149 -13.46 12.14 36.65
C ARG A 149 -13.01 13.05 35.52
N ASN A 150 -12.65 12.48 34.37
CA ASN A 150 -12.05 13.19 33.24
C ASN A 150 -13.05 13.48 32.12
N ASP A 151 -14.21 12.83 32.12
CA ASP A 151 -15.33 13.14 31.23
C ASP A 151 -15.99 14.44 31.69
N ASP A 152 -15.77 15.51 30.95
CA ASP A 152 -16.35 16.83 31.21
C ASP A 152 -17.60 17.10 30.35
N GLY A 153 -18.12 16.06 29.68
CA GLY A 153 -19.24 16.16 28.74
C GLY A 153 -18.92 16.90 27.44
N SER A 154 -17.72 17.46 27.30
CA SER A 154 -17.36 18.27 26.15
C SER A 154 -16.93 17.43 24.95
N PHE A 155 -16.70 16.12 25.14
CA PHE A 155 -16.23 15.24 24.08
C PHE A 155 -17.16 15.28 22.85
N TRP A 156 -18.48 15.34 23.02
CA TRP A 156 -19.41 15.47 21.90
C TRP A 156 -19.90 16.90 21.68
N SER A 157 -19.36 17.91 22.36
CA SER A 157 -19.88 19.29 22.31
C SER A 157 -19.36 20.13 21.14
N THR A 158 -18.27 19.68 20.50
CA THR A 158 -17.64 20.37 19.36
C THR A 158 -17.51 19.44 18.17
N ASP A 159 -18.07 19.84 17.02
CA ASP A 159 -17.94 19.16 15.73
C ASP A 159 -18.53 17.72 15.68
N VAL A 160 -19.71 17.48 16.26
CA VAL A 160 -20.43 16.21 16.03
C VAL A 160 -20.78 16.12 14.55
N VAL A 161 -20.13 15.20 13.85
CA VAL A 161 -20.52 14.83 12.50
C VAL A 161 -21.50 13.68 12.64
N TYR A 162 -22.75 13.91 12.26
CA TYR A 162 -23.74 12.85 12.23
C TYR A 162 -23.58 12.02 10.95
N ALA A 163 -23.63 10.69 11.09
CA ALA A 163 -23.65 9.80 9.94
C ALA A 163 -24.91 10.06 9.10
N GLY A 164 -24.76 10.67 7.92
CA GLY A 164 -25.88 10.90 6.99
C GLY A 164 -26.51 12.29 7.02
N GLU A 165 -26.06 13.21 7.88
CA GLU A 165 -26.34 14.62 7.62
C GLU A 165 -25.65 14.98 6.30
N PRO A 166 -26.37 15.57 5.32
CA PRO A 166 -25.70 16.29 4.26
C PRO A 166 -24.79 17.25 5.01
N ARG A 167 -23.47 17.16 4.80
CA ARG A 167 -22.58 18.19 5.29
C ARG A 167 -23.20 19.50 4.82
N GLU A 168 -23.86 20.25 5.71
CA GLU A 168 -23.92 21.69 5.55
C GLU A 168 -22.45 22.02 5.43
N HIS A 169 -22.06 22.26 4.18
CA HIS A 169 -20.68 22.35 3.80
C HIS A 169 -19.97 23.17 4.88
N PRO A 170 -18.92 22.68 5.56
CA PRO A 170 -18.28 23.40 6.68
C PRO A 170 -17.66 24.75 6.25
N TYR A 171 -17.90 25.14 5.00
CA TYR A 171 -17.59 26.39 4.33
C TYR A 171 -18.70 27.42 4.55
N ASP A 172 -19.16 27.61 5.79
CA ASP A 172 -19.72 28.90 6.14
C ASP A 172 -18.59 29.93 5.92
N LEU A 173 -18.78 30.82 4.95
CA LEU A 173 -17.77 31.72 4.37
C LEU A 173 -17.26 32.78 5.35
N ALA A 174 -17.56 32.65 6.64
CA ALA A 174 -16.88 33.37 7.70
C ALA A 174 -15.41 32.89 7.76
N TRP A 175 -14.52 33.68 7.15
CA TRP A 175 -13.07 33.44 7.09
C TRP A 175 -12.43 33.47 8.49
N ASP A 176 -12.56 32.39 9.25
CA ASP A 176 -11.74 32.13 10.42
C ASP A 176 -10.44 31.45 9.98
N ARG A 177 -9.30 32.05 10.35
CA ARG A 177 -7.96 31.53 10.10
C ARG A 177 -7.78 30.10 10.64
N LYS A 178 -8.43 29.76 11.76
CA LYS A 178 -8.38 28.40 12.33
C LYS A 178 -9.08 27.40 11.42
N LYS A 179 -10.27 27.73 10.91
CA LYS A 179 -11.01 26.92 9.94
C LYS A 179 -10.20 26.73 8.65
N LEU A 180 -9.59 27.78 8.11
CA LEU A 180 -8.74 27.67 6.92
C LEU A 180 -7.55 26.73 7.12
N VAL A 181 -6.85 26.83 8.25
CA VAL A 181 -5.71 25.94 8.56
C VAL A 181 -6.17 24.49 8.71
N LYS A 182 -7.29 24.25 9.40
CA LYS A 182 -7.89 22.90 9.53
C LYS A 182 -8.26 22.33 8.16
N THR A 183 -8.97 23.10 7.33
CA THR A 183 -9.34 22.73 5.97
C THR A 183 -8.12 22.42 5.09
N LEU A 184 -7.11 23.29 5.10
CA LEU A 184 -5.87 23.04 4.37
C LEU A 184 -5.15 21.79 4.89
N GLY A 185 -5.18 21.53 6.19
CA GLY A 185 -4.63 20.32 6.80
C GLY A 185 -5.33 19.04 6.33
N ILE A 186 -6.66 19.06 6.24
CA ILE A 186 -7.46 17.94 5.71
C ILE A 186 -7.11 17.68 4.25
N TRP A 187 -7.15 18.72 3.41
CA TRP A 187 -6.82 18.60 1.98
C TRP A 187 -5.35 18.24 1.72
N ALA A 188 -4.43 18.62 2.60
CA ALA A 188 -3.03 18.21 2.50
C ALA A 188 -2.82 16.72 2.82
N ARG A 189 -3.74 16.10 3.57
CA ARG A 189 -3.72 14.67 3.91
C ARG A 189 -4.55 13.80 2.96
N ASP A 190 -5.35 14.43 2.09
CA ASP A 190 -6.22 13.78 1.11
C ASP A 190 -5.41 12.99 0.06
N GLY A 191 -5.80 11.73 -0.15
CA GLY A 191 -5.10 10.82 -1.04
C GLY A 191 -5.28 11.14 -2.53
N VAL A 192 -6.42 11.71 -2.92
CA VAL A 192 -6.69 12.10 -4.31
C VAL A 192 -5.85 13.32 -4.68
N VAL A 193 -5.83 14.36 -3.85
CA VAL A 193 -4.98 15.54 -4.02
C VAL A 193 -3.51 15.15 -4.06
N PHE A 194 -3.10 14.23 -3.17
CA PHE A 194 -1.74 13.70 -3.22
C PHE A 194 -1.45 13.02 -4.56
N LEU A 195 -2.32 12.11 -5.03
CA LEU A 195 -2.12 11.37 -6.27
C LEU A 195 -2.07 12.30 -7.50
N VAL A 196 -2.93 13.32 -7.54
CA VAL A 196 -2.92 14.35 -8.58
C VAL A 196 -1.62 15.16 -8.50
N GLY A 197 -1.23 15.63 -7.31
CA GLY A 197 0.02 16.36 -7.10
C GLY A 197 1.26 15.56 -7.50
N LEU A 198 1.29 14.26 -7.19
CA LEU A 198 2.33 13.33 -7.61
C LEU A 198 2.35 13.19 -9.14
N THR A 199 1.19 12.99 -9.76
CA THR A 199 1.05 12.88 -11.21
C THR A 199 1.56 14.12 -11.92
N LEU A 200 1.14 15.31 -11.48
CA LEU A 200 1.59 16.58 -12.04
C LEU A 200 3.10 16.77 -11.86
N THR A 201 3.63 16.44 -10.68
CA THR A 201 5.07 16.49 -10.42
C THR A 201 5.83 15.59 -11.41
N LEU A 202 5.37 14.36 -11.60
CA LEU A 202 5.97 13.43 -12.57
C LEU A 202 5.89 13.96 -13.99
N LEU A 203 4.73 14.43 -14.44
CA LEU A 203 4.56 14.99 -15.79
C LEU A 203 5.50 16.19 -16.02
N VAL A 204 5.66 17.08 -15.03
CA VAL A 204 6.60 18.21 -15.09
C VAL A 204 8.04 17.72 -15.19
N LEU A 205 8.44 16.77 -14.37
CA LEU A 205 9.81 16.22 -14.40
C LEU A 205 10.09 15.48 -15.71
N VAL A 206 9.13 14.70 -16.23
CA VAL A 206 9.20 14.03 -17.54
C VAL A 206 9.36 15.05 -18.65
N ALA A 207 8.48 16.06 -18.71
CA ALA A 207 8.54 17.10 -19.74
C ALA A 207 9.86 17.87 -19.68
N HIS A 208 10.35 18.18 -18.48
CA HIS A 208 11.64 18.80 -18.27
C HIS A 208 12.78 17.91 -18.80
N LYS A 209 12.78 16.61 -18.51
CA LYS A 209 13.84 15.69 -18.95
C LYS A 209 13.74 15.22 -20.40
N LEU A 210 12.58 15.36 -21.03
CA LEU A 210 12.41 15.20 -22.47
C LEU A 210 12.74 16.47 -23.26
N ARG A 211 13.02 17.60 -22.60
CA ARG A 211 13.40 18.84 -23.28
C ARG A 211 14.73 18.64 -24.02
N GLY A 212 14.70 18.80 -25.33
CA GLY A 212 15.84 18.56 -26.21
C GLY A 212 16.11 17.09 -26.54
N ALA A 213 15.31 16.15 -26.03
CA ALA A 213 15.34 14.75 -26.47
C ALA A 213 14.84 14.63 -27.92
N GLN A 214 15.33 13.61 -28.63
CA GLN A 214 14.90 13.31 -29.99
C GLN A 214 13.41 12.93 -30.01
N THR A 215 12.68 13.31 -31.06
CA THR A 215 11.22 13.13 -31.15
C THR A 215 10.79 11.68 -30.94
N TRP A 216 11.53 10.71 -31.48
CA TRP A 216 11.21 9.29 -31.29
C TRP A 216 11.25 8.86 -29.82
N MET A 217 12.09 9.46 -28.98
CA MET A 217 12.17 9.12 -27.55
C MET A 217 10.89 9.52 -26.81
N LYS A 218 10.27 10.65 -27.19
CA LYS A 218 9.01 11.11 -26.62
C LYS A 218 7.88 10.14 -26.96
N TRP A 219 7.80 9.75 -28.24
CA TRP A 219 6.82 8.76 -28.71
C TRP A 219 7.07 7.37 -28.13
N SER A 220 8.32 6.97 -27.94
CA SER A 220 8.65 5.72 -27.26
C SER A 220 8.22 5.72 -25.80
N LEU A 221 8.43 6.80 -25.05
CA LEU A 221 7.94 6.88 -23.67
C LEU A 221 6.41 6.79 -23.62
N LEU A 222 5.72 7.54 -24.50
CA LEU A 222 4.26 7.47 -24.59
C LEU A 222 3.79 6.05 -24.94
N GLY A 223 4.42 5.41 -25.91
CA GLY A 223 4.14 4.01 -26.28
C GLY A 223 4.38 3.03 -25.12
N VAL A 224 5.44 3.22 -24.34
CA VAL A 224 5.71 2.43 -23.13
C VAL A 224 4.61 2.63 -22.08
N VAL A 225 4.15 3.86 -21.85
CA VAL A 225 3.06 4.15 -20.90
C VAL A 225 1.74 3.51 -21.34
N ILE A 226 1.40 3.64 -22.63
CA ILE A 226 0.20 3.00 -23.20
C ILE A 226 0.29 1.49 -23.12
N LEU A 227 1.43 0.90 -23.49
CA LEU A 227 1.68 -0.53 -23.37
C LEU A 227 1.53 -1.00 -21.93
N ALA A 228 2.12 -0.28 -20.98
CA ALA A 228 2.04 -0.62 -19.56
C ALA A 228 0.60 -0.58 -19.05
N GLY A 229 -0.19 0.43 -19.44
CA GLY A 229 -1.60 0.51 -19.12
C GLY A 229 -2.40 -0.66 -19.71
N GLY A 230 -2.21 -0.94 -21.00
CA GLY A 230 -2.86 -2.08 -21.67
C GLY A 230 -2.52 -3.42 -21.02
N LEU A 231 -1.25 -3.69 -20.73
CA LEU A 231 -0.82 -4.93 -20.06
C LEU A 231 -1.41 -5.04 -18.65
N ARG A 232 -1.50 -3.94 -17.90
CA ARG A 232 -2.02 -4.01 -16.53
C ARG A 232 -3.51 -4.27 -16.47
N LEU A 233 -4.28 -3.60 -17.32
CA LEU A 233 -5.73 -3.77 -17.44
C LEU A 233 -6.11 -5.16 -17.99
N THR A 234 -5.24 -5.79 -18.78
CA THR A 234 -5.57 -7.06 -19.43
C THR A 234 -4.94 -8.28 -18.76
N LEU A 235 -3.75 -8.16 -18.16
CA LEU A 235 -3.01 -9.30 -17.63
C LEU A 235 -2.97 -9.35 -16.11
N SER A 236 -2.98 -8.22 -15.41
CA SER A 236 -2.94 -8.24 -13.94
C SER A 236 -4.26 -8.78 -13.40
N PRO A 237 -4.23 -9.73 -12.46
CA PRO A 237 -5.45 -10.18 -11.80
C PRO A 237 -5.99 -9.05 -10.91
N GLU A 238 -7.31 -8.85 -10.95
CA GLU A 238 -8.06 -7.96 -10.05
C GLU A 238 -8.46 -8.75 -8.80
N VAL A 239 -7.52 -8.89 -7.88
CA VAL A 239 -7.71 -9.70 -6.66
C VAL A 239 -6.71 -9.25 -5.60
N ALA A 240 -7.06 -9.47 -4.33
CA ALA A 240 -6.08 -9.33 -3.26
C ALA A 240 -4.98 -10.41 -3.36
N LEU A 241 -3.72 -9.98 -3.26
CA LEU A 241 -2.52 -10.83 -3.33
C LEU A 241 -1.56 -10.57 -2.15
N ALA A 242 -1.97 -9.78 -1.16
CA ALA A 242 -1.33 -9.72 0.14
C ALA A 242 -1.90 -10.82 1.05
N PRO A 243 -1.10 -11.32 2.02
CA PRO A 243 -1.68 -12.04 3.14
C PRO A 243 -2.47 -11.05 4.00
N TRP A 244 -3.59 -11.55 4.51
CA TRP A 244 -4.55 -10.82 5.35
C TRP A 244 -5.23 -9.66 4.60
N PRO A 245 -5.90 -9.95 3.47
CA PRO A 245 -6.47 -8.91 2.61
C PRO A 245 -7.63 -8.15 3.27
N TYR A 246 -8.22 -8.72 4.31
CA TYR A 246 -9.33 -8.12 5.05
C TYR A 246 -8.88 -7.19 6.19
N THR A 247 -7.77 -7.51 6.87
CA THR A 247 -7.27 -6.71 8.01
C THR A 247 -6.45 -5.49 7.61
N ARG A 248 -5.74 -5.58 6.49
CA ARG A 248 -4.81 -4.51 6.08
C ARG A 248 -5.50 -3.49 5.20
N LEU A 249 -5.61 -2.25 5.67
CA LEU A 249 -5.93 -1.11 4.81
C LEU A 249 -4.63 -0.49 4.26
N LEU A 250 -4.47 -0.49 2.93
CA LEU A 250 -3.39 0.26 2.30
C LEU A 250 -3.54 1.74 2.65
N ILE A 251 -2.55 2.33 3.31
CA ILE A 251 -2.63 3.75 3.73
C ILE A 251 -2.90 4.69 2.53
N SER A 252 -2.35 4.39 1.35
CA SER A 252 -2.66 5.15 0.14
C SER A 252 -4.13 5.03 -0.27
N ALA A 253 -4.72 3.84 -0.17
CA ALA A 253 -6.14 3.61 -0.45
C ALA A 253 -7.02 4.27 0.61
N GLY A 254 -6.71 4.10 1.90
CA GLY A 254 -7.44 4.73 2.99
C GLY A 254 -7.46 6.26 2.90
N LYS A 255 -6.32 6.89 2.56
CA LYS A 255 -6.26 8.34 2.31
C LYS A 255 -7.15 8.78 1.13
N ILE A 256 -7.32 7.94 0.11
CA ILE A 256 -8.22 8.22 -1.02
C ILE A 256 -9.68 8.02 -0.59
N PHE A 257 -9.99 6.85 -0.02
CA PHE A 257 -11.32 6.42 0.37
C PHE A 257 -11.97 7.33 1.41
N HIS A 258 -11.23 7.71 2.46
CA HIS A 258 -11.69 8.62 3.51
C HIS A 258 -11.45 10.10 3.18
N GLY A 259 -10.87 10.41 2.02
CA GLY A 259 -10.48 11.75 1.64
C GLY A 259 -11.63 12.58 1.03
N PRO A 260 -11.72 13.90 1.29
CA PRO A 260 -12.73 14.76 0.65
C PRO A 260 -12.62 14.82 -0.88
N GLY A 261 -11.45 14.53 -1.46
CA GLY A 261 -11.25 14.55 -2.90
C GLY A 261 -12.03 13.46 -3.63
N LEU A 262 -12.19 12.27 -3.04
CA LEU A 262 -13.00 11.21 -3.63
C LEU A 262 -14.47 11.63 -3.68
N ALA A 263 -15.00 12.13 -2.57
CA ALA A 263 -16.35 12.65 -2.48
C ALA A 263 -16.66 13.76 -3.50
N ALA A 264 -15.66 14.60 -3.81
CA ALA A 264 -15.81 15.68 -4.78
C ALA A 264 -15.79 15.21 -6.25
N LEU A 265 -15.12 14.09 -6.54
CA LEU A 265 -14.96 13.56 -7.90
C LEU A 265 -15.96 12.46 -8.25
N HIS A 266 -16.44 11.72 -7.25
CA HIS A 266 -17.30 10.55 -7.43
C HIS A 266 -18.47 10.59 -6.42
N PRO A 267 -19.62 11.16 -6.81
CA PRO A 267 -20.79 11.23 -5.93
C PRO A 267 -21.45 9.86 -5.75
N ASP A 268 -21.32 8.96 -6.73
CA ASP A 268 -21.86 7.60 -6.69
C ASP A 268 -21.08 6.71 -5.70
N PRO A 269 -21.67 5.60 -5.22
CA PRO A 269 -21.01 4.65 -4.33
C PRO A 269 -19.64 4.16 -4.83
N VAL A 270 -18.61 4.30 -4.00
CA VAL A 270 -17.27 3.74 -4.22
C VAL A 270 -16.98 2.73 -3.13
N TRP A 271 -16.80 1.47 -3.47
CA TRP A 271 -16.52 0.40 -2.51
C TRP A 271 -15.07 0.43 -2.02
N LEU A 272 -14.86 0.06 -0.76
CA LEU A 272 -13.53 0.09 -0.13
C LEU A 272 -12.55 -0.87 -0.83
N SER A 273 -13.01 -2.08 -1.14
CA SER A 273 -12.20 -3.06 -1.86
C SER A 273 -11.79 -2.57 -3.25
N ASP A 274 -12.73 -2.00 -4.00
CA ASP A 274 -12.47 -1.43 -5.33
C ASP A 274 -11.46 -0.27 -5.21
N ALA A 275 -11.64 0.64 -4.24
CA ALA A 275 -10.70 1.73 -3.99
C ALA A 275 -9.28 1.25 -3.65
N ILE A 276 -9.13 0.11 -2.95
CA ILE A 276 -7.83 -0.52 -2.67
C ILE A 276 -7.17 -0.96 -3.98
N LEU A 277 -7.87 -1.76 -4.79
CA LEU A 277 -7.34 -2.30 -6.05
C LEU A 277 -7.04 -1.18 -7.06
N ASP A 278 -7.98 -0.24 -7.23
CA ASP A 278 -7.86 0.90 -8.14
C ASP A 278 -6.73 1.84 -7.74
N SER A 279 -6.52 2.10 -6.44
CA SER A 279 -5.42 2.95 -6.00
C SER A 279 -4.07 2.34 -6.40
N THR A 280 -3.87 1.05 -6.20
CA THR A 280 -2.68 0.32 -6.61
C THR A 280 -2.51 0.37 -8.13
N LEU A 281 -3.60 0.18 -8.89
CA LEU A 281 -3.61 0.31 -10.34
C LEU A 281 -3.16 1.71 -10.78
N LEU A 282 -3.69 2.78 -10.19
CA LEU A 282 -3.30 4.15 -10.51
C LEU A 282 -1.80 4.40 -10.24
N PHE A 283 -1.28 3.96 -9.09
CA PHE A 283 0.16 4.05 -8.82
C PHE A 283 1.00 3.23 -9.81
N SER A 284 0.52 2.06 -10.20
CA SER A 284 1.19 1.20 -11.18
C SER A 284 1.24 1.86 -12.57
N LEU A 285 0.17 2.55 -12.99
CA LEU A 285 0.11 3.30 -14.26
C LEU A 285 1.13 4.44 -14.29
N LEU A 286 1.41 5.07 -13.14
CA LEU A 286 2.42 6.10 -12.98
C LEU A 286 3.86 5.56 -12.89
N ALA A 287 4.05 4.28 -12.54
CA ALA A 287 5.37 3.68 -12.31
C ALA A 287 6.35 3.86 -13.48
N PRO A 288 5.97 3.65 -14.78
CA PRO A 288 6.88 3.87 -15.90
C PRO A 288 7.39 5.30 -16.00
N LEU A 289 6.55 6.29 -15.66
CA LEU A 289 6.97 7.69 -15.63
C LEU A 289 7.93 7.93 -14.46
N ALA A 290 7.58 7.50 -13.25
CA ALA A 290 8.45 7.65 -12.08
C ALA A 290 9.83 7.01 -12.29
N VAL A 291 9.86 5.77 -12.79
CA VAL A 291 11.10 5.04 -13.11
C VAL A 291 11.87 5.73 -14.24
N TYR A 292 11.19 6.21 -15.30
CA TYR A 292 11.85 6.96 -16.37
C TYR A 292 12.60 8.18 -15.82
N VAL A 293 11.93 9.03 -15.04
CA VAL A 293 12.53 10.25 -14.52
C VAL A 293 13.67 9.92 -13.55
N HIS A 294 13.45 8.96 -12.64
CA HIS A 294 14.47 8.50 -11.71
C HIS A 294 15.71 8.00 -12.45
N ALA A 295 15.54 7.05 -13.39
CA ALA A 295 16.63 6.53 -14.21
C ALA A 295 17.32 7.63 -15.01
N ARG A 296 16.56 8.59 -15.55
CA ARG A 296 17.11 9.70 -16.33
C ARG A 296 17.96 10.64 -15.48
N TYR A 297 17.59 10.90 -14.23
CA TYR A 297 18.42 11.67 -13.30
C TYR A 297 19.64 10.88 -12.81
N LEU A 298 19.47 9.59 -12.51
CA LEU A 298 20.53 8.77 -11.94
C LEU A 298 21.59 8.40 -12.99
N LEU A 299 21.16 7.88 -14.15
CA LEU A 299 22.05 7.37 -15.20
C LEU A 299 22.49 8.47 -16.19
N ASP A 300 21.85 9.64 -16.16
CA ASP A 300 22.08 10.74 -17.11
C ASP A 300 21.98 10.36 -18.60
N ASP A 301 21.16 9.34 -18.92
CA ASP A 301 20.99 8.86 -20.30
C ASP A 301 19.51 8.60 -20.62
N CYS A 302 19.02 9.15 -21.75
CA CYS A 302 17.60 9.00 -22.14
C CYS A 302 17.26 7.58 -22.62
N ARG A 303 18.19 6.88 -23.27
CA ARG A 303 17.93 5.53 -23.79
C ARG A 303 17.87 4.53 -22.65
N ALA A 304 18.82 4.60 -21.72
CA ALA A 304 18.80 3.77 -20.53
C ALA A 304 17.53 4.03 -19.69
N ALA A 305 17.11 5.29 -19.55
CA ALA A 305 15.86 5.62 -18.87
C ALA A 305 14.61 5.05 -19.56
N LEU A 306 14.54 5.10 -20.90
CA LEU A 306 13.47 4.45 -21.66
C LEU A 306 13.47 2.92 -21.48
N ILE A 307 14.65 2.30 -21.42
CA ILE A 307 14.77 0.86 -21.17
C ILE A 307 14.28 0.52 -19.76
N ALA A 308 14.68 1.27 -18.74
CA ALA A 308 14.18 1.05 -17.36
C ALA A 308 12.64 1.19 -17.29
N ALA A 309 12.09 2.21 -17.95
CA ALA A 309 10.64 2.41 -18.05
C ALA A 309 9.93 1.26 -18.79
N LEU A 310 10.54 0.75 -19.87
CA LEU A 310 10.03 -0.42 -20.58
C LEU A 310 10.07 -1.66 -19.69
N VAL A 311 11.15 -1.89 -18.95
CA VAL A 311 11.26 -3.07 -18.06
C VAL A 311 10.17 -3.03 -16.99
N VAL A 312 9.89 -1.90 -16.34
CA VAL A 312 8.78 -1.82 -15.35
C VAL A 312 7.40 -1.98 -15.98
N ALA A 313 7.25 -1.62 -17.25
CA ALA A 313 5.99 -1.83 -17.98
C ALA A 313 5.68 -3.31 -18.26
N ILE A 314 6.71 -4.15 -18.41
CA ILE A 314 6.57 -5.54 -18.90
C ILE A 314 7.03 -6.60 -17.90
N LEU A 315 7.65 -6.22 -16.78
CA LEU A 315 8.20 -7.18 -15.84
C LEU A 315 7.05 -8.00 -15.22
N PRO A 316 7.00 -9.34 -15.40
CA PRO A 316 5.90 -10.17 -14.91
C PRO A 316 5.69 -10.00 -13.40
N LEU A 317 6.79 -9.90 -12.65
CA LEU A 317 6.77 -9.62 -11.22
C LEU A 317 6.01 -8.34 -10.86
N HIS A 318 6.19 -7.24 -11.62
CA HIS A 318 5.44 -5.99 -11.36
C HIS A 318 3.99 -6.09 -11.85
N LEU A 319 3.75 -6.71 -13.02
CA LEU A 319 2.41 -6.86 -13.59
C LEU A 319 1.48 -7.63 -12.66
N ARG A 320 1.95 -8.75 -12.09
CA ARG A 320 1.19 -9.58 -11.15
C ARG A 320 0.48 -8.76 -10.06
N PHE A 321 1.19 -7.81 -9.46
CA PHE A 321 0.70 -7.05 -8.32
C PHE A 321 0.08 -5.69 -8.71
N SER A 322 0.03 -5.36 -10.00
CA SER A 322 -0.38 -4.01 -10.46
C SER A 322 -1.86 -3.70 -10.23
N HIS A 323 -2.72 -4.70 -10.03
CA HIS A 323 -4.15 -4.52 -9.75
C HIS A 323 -4.56 -5.32 -8.50
N SER A 324 -3.78 -5.17 -7.42
CA SER A 324 -3.94 -5.91 -6.17
C SER A 324 -3.85 -4.99 -4.95
N ASP A 325 -3.91 -5.54 -3.75
CA ASP A 325 -3.68 -4.85 -2.47
C ASP A 325 -2.19 -4.82 -2.04
N ALA A 326 -1.26 -4.97 -2.99
CA ALA A 326 0.17 -4.97 -2.70
C ALA A 326 0.76 -3.55 -2.53
N ALA A 327 0.99 -3.13 -1.28
CA ALA A 327 1.61 -1.84 -0.91
C ALA A 327 2.96 -1.53 -1.59
N PHE A 328 3.65 -2.55 -2.09
CA PHE A 328 4.92 -2.41 -2.80
C PHE A 328 4.80 -1.61 -4.10
N ILE A 329 3.65 -1.66 -4.79
CA ILE A 329 3.47 -0.95 -6.06
C ILE A 329 3.42 0.57 -5.85
N PRO A 330 2.58 1.12 -4.94
CA PRO A 330 2.69 2.51 -4.52
C PRO A 330 4.10 2.87 -4.02
N SER A 331 4.73 1.98 -3.23
CA SER A 331 6.10 2.19 -2.72
C SER A 331 7.12 2.40 -3.85
N ILE A 332 7.09 1.61 -4.93
CA ILE A 332 8.00 1.74 -6.09
C ILE A 332 7.83 3.11 -6.78
N THR A 333 6.58 3.51 -7.04
CA THR A 333 6.26 4.77 -7.73
C THR A 333 6.65 5.98 -6.89
N VAL A 334 6.26 5.99 -5.61
CA VAL A 334 6.55 7.10 -4.70
C VAL A 334 8.05 7.20 -4.43
N SER A 335 8.73 6.10 -4.07
CA SER A 335 10.18 6.12 -3.81
C SER A 335 10.97 6.56 -5.04
N SER A 336 10.66 6.07 -6.24
CA SER A 336 11.32 6.52 -7.48
C SER A 336 11.13 8.03 -7.71
N THR A 337 9.95 8.56 -7.37
CA THR A 337 9.69 10.00 -7.44
C THR A 337 10.54 10.78 -6.43
N VAL A 338 10.66 10.28 -5.19
CA VAL A 338 11.52 10.86 -4.15
C VAL A 338 12.98 10.91 -4.60
N PHE A 339 13.53 9.80 -5.13
CA PHE A 339 14.90 9.79 -5.69
C PHE A 339 15.07 10.81 -6.83
N ALA A 340 14.09 10.93 -7.72
CA ALA A 340 14.10 11.92 -8.79
C ALA A 340 14.06 13.37 -8.25
N LEU A 341 13.25 13.63 -7.23
CA LEU A 341 13.15 14.94 -6.57
C LEU A 341 14.44 15.31 -5.84
N ILE A 342 15.13 14.37 -5.18
CA ILE A 342 16.44 14.62 -4.56
C ILE A 342 17.46 15.02 -5.63
N HIS A 343 17.50 14.32 -6.75
CA HIS A 343 18.38 14.68 -7.86
C HIS A 343 18.04 16.06 -8.44
N ALA A 344 16.76 16.36 -8.65
CA ALA A 344 16.31 17.67 -9.12
C ALA A 344 16.69 18.77 -8.12
N ALA A 345 16.39 18.58 -6.83
CA ALA A 345 16.69 19.53 -5.77
C ALA A 345 18.19 19.85 -5.70
N THR A 346 19.04 18.81 -5.74
CA THR A 346 20.48 18.97 -5.50
C THR A 346 21.28 19.34 -6.74
N ARG A 347 20.83 19.00 -7.96
CA ARG A 347 21.66 19.13 -9.19
C ARG A 347 21.03 19.96 -10.29
N GLU A 348 19.77 20.36 -10.19
CA GLU A 348 19.14 21.14 -11.24
C GLU A 348 19.82 22.51 -11.38
N ARG A 349 20.05 22.95 -12.62
CA ARG A 349 20.75 24.20 -12.93
C ARG A 349 19.89 25.42 -12.63
N SER A 350 18.57 25.28 -12.77
CA SER A 350 17.63 26.31 -12.35
C SER A 350 17.55 26.34 -10.83
N GLN A 351 17.92 27.47 -10.22
CA GLN A 351 17.78 27.66 -8.78
C GLN A 351 16.33 27.49 -8.33
N LEU A 352 15.40 28.14 -9.02
CA LEU A 352 13.97 28.04 -8.73
C LEU A 352 13.46 26.59 -8.85
N GLY A 353 13.80 25.88 -9.93
CA GLY A 353 13.41 24.48 -10.10
C GLY A 353 13.97 23.56 -9.01
N GLY A 354 15.20 23.81 -8.57
CA GLY A 354 15.80 23.08 -7.44
C GLY A 354 15.09 23.31 -6.11
N TRP A 355 14.76 24.55 -5.78
CA TRP A 355 14.02 24.88 -4.56
C TRP A 355 12.58 24.36 -4.59
N ILE A 356 11.90 24.40 -5.74
CA ILE A 356 10.57 23.79 -5.89
C ILE A 356 10.65 22.27 -5.66
N ALA A 357 11.61 21.58 -6.28
CA ALA A 357 11.78 20.14 -6.07
C ALA A 357 12.05 19.78 -4.59
N LEU A 358 12.79 20.64 -3.89
CA LEU A 358 13.06 20.49 -2.46
C LEU A 358 11.80 20.73 -1.61
N ALA A 359 11.00 21.74 -1.93
CA ALA A 359 9.72 22.00 -1.25
C ALA A 359 8.73 20.84 -1.44
N LEU A 360 8.72 20.22 -2.62
CA LEU A 360 7.88 19.06 -2.93
C LEU A 360 8.41 17.74 -2.35
N LEU A 361 9.63 17.69 -1.79
CA LEU A 361 10.25 16.44 -1.36
C LEU A 361 9.58 15.82 -0.13
N GLY A 362 9.15 16.64 0.83
CA GLY A 362 8.69 16.17 2.14
C GLY A 362 7.45 15.28 2.09
N ALA A 363 6.42 15.68 1.35
CA ALA A 363 5.14 14.96 1.27
C ALA A 363 5.26 13.53 0.67
N PRO A 364 5.86 13.32 -0.52
CA PRO A 364 6.05 11.98 -1.06
C PRO A 364 7.04 11.15 -0.21
N LEU A 365 7.99 11.79 0.47
CA LEU A 365 8.88 11.08 1.40
C LEU A 365 8.12 10.56 2.63
N ALA A 366 7.22 11.36 3.21
CA ALA A 366 6.37 10.93 4.32
C ALA A 366 5.46 9.77 3.88
N LEU A 367 4.78 9.90 2.73
CA LEU A 367 3.95 8.81 2.21
C LEU A 367 4.76 7.55 1.90
N MET A 368 5.99 7.69 1.42
CA MET A 368 6.88 6.54 1.17
C MET A 368 7.08 5.72 2.45
N TYR A 369 7.26 6.37 3.61
CA TYR A 369 7.39 5.68 4.89
C TYR A 369 6.05 5.17 5.42
N ASP A 370 4.96 5.91 5.24
CA ASP A 370 3.63 5.47 5.66
C ASP A 370 3.19 4.22 4.89
N VAL A 371 3.24 4.23 3.56
CA VAL A 371 2.88 3.08 2.70
C VAL A 371 3.67 1.83 3.08
N ARG A 372 4.91 2.02 3.55
CA ARG A 372 5.79 0.92 3.91
C ARG A 372 6.84 1.37 4.92
N PRO A 373 6.70 1.03 6.21
CA PRO A 373 7.69 1.44 7.21
C PRO A 373 9.10 0.92 6.95
N LEU A 374 9.23 -0.27 6.33
CA LEU A 374 10.52 -0.83 5.92
C LEU A 374 11.29 0.06 4.90
N ASN A 375 10.61 0.98 4.22
CA ASN A 375 11.26 1.98 3.38
C ASN A 375 12.22 2.89 4.16
N MET A 376 12.20 2.86 5.50
CA MET A 376 13.26 3.42 6.36
C MET A 376 14.67 3.06 5.89
N MET A 377 14.86 1.85 5.35
CA MET A 377 16.12 1.40 4.77
C MET A 377 16.62 2.26 3.60
N TYR A 378 15.75 3.03 2.95
CA TYR A 378 16.15 3.99 1.93
C TYR A 378 16.92 5.17 2.51
N TYR A 379 16.81 5.52 3.80
CA TYR A 379 17.49 6.69 4.39
C TYR A 379 18.97 6.84 3.95
N PRO A 380 19.86 5.85 4.16
CA PRO A 380 21.24 5.96 3.70
C PRO A 380 21.36 6.08 2.18
N LEU A 381 20.47 5.45 1.41
CA LEU A 381 20.46 5.52 -0.06
C LEU A 381 20.00 6.90 -0.56
N LEU A 382 19.01 7.51 0.08
CA LEU A 382 18.53 8.86 -0.22
C LEU A 382 19.65 9.89 -0.02
N LEU A 383 20.43 9.76 1.06
CA LEU A 383 21.62 10.59 1.28
C LEU A 383 22.70 10.29 0.23
N ALA A 384 22.99 9.01 -0.03
CA ALA A 384 23.99 8.58 -1.01
C ALA A 384 23.71 9.11 -2.43
N THR A 385 22.43 9.29 -2.78
CA THR A 385 21.97 9.79 -4.09
C THR A 385 22.61 11.13 -4.45
N ALA A 386 22.78 12.03 -3.47
CA ALA A 386 23.43 13.32 -3.68
C ALA A 386 24.92 13.17 -4.08
N PHE A 387 25.58 12.08 -3.69
CA PHE A 387 27.01 11.82 -3.93
C PHE A 387 27.29 11.00 -5.19
N VAL A 388 26.28 10.37 -5.80
CA VAL A 388 26.46 9.64 -7.07
C VAL A 388 26.68 10.64 -8.22
N ASN A 389 27.95 10.99 -8.45
CA ASN A 389 28.36 12.00 -9.43
C ASN A 389 28.48 11.48 -10.86
N GLY A 390 28.74 10.18 -11.05
CA GLY A 390 28.84 9.57 -12.38
C GLY A 390 27.48 9.20 -12.95
N GLY A 391 27.19 9.61 -14.17
CA GLY A 391 26.18 8.97 -15.03
C GLY A 391 26.78 7.83 -15.83
N LEU A 392 26.00 7.24 -16.73
CA LEU A 392 26.40 6.09 -17.54
C LEU A 392 27.53 6.46 -18.50
N HIS A 393 27.41 7.58 -19.21
CA HIS A 393 28.41 8.03 -20.20
C HIS A 393 29.14 9.31 -19.79
N THR A 394 28.47 10.19 -19.03
CA THR A 394 28.98 11.50 -18.63
C THR A 394 28.87 11.68 -17.14
N ASP A 395 29.70 12.58 -16.60
CA ASP A 395 29.55 12.99 -15.22
C ASP A 395 28.40 14.00 -15.11
N LYS A 396 27.63 13.87 -14.04
CA LYS A 396 26.50 14.72 -13.75
C LYS A 396 26.97 16.12 -13.32
N PRO A 397 26.12 17.15 -13.44
CA PRO A 397 26.38 18.45 -12.82
C PRO A 397 26.70 18.28 -11.33
N LYS A 398 27.66 19.08 -10.83
CA LYS A 398 28.00 19.10 -9.40
C LYS A 398 26.77 19.46 -8.59
N ALA A 399 26.59 18.78 -7.46
CA ALA A 399 25.52 19.09 -6.54
C ALA A 399 25.77 20.45 -5.87
N ASP A 400 24.69 21.20 -5.68
CA ASP A 400 24.66 22.44 -4.94
C ASP A 400 24.72 22.16 -3.44
N ARG A 401 25.79 22.60 -2.78
CA ARG A 401 26.05 22.25 -1.37
C ARG A 401 24.95 22.73 -0.43
N VAL A 402 24.38 23.91 -0.69
CA VAL A 402 23.32 24.47 0.18
C VAL A 402 22.06 23.63 0.05
N ARG A 403 21.63 23.34 -1.19
CA ARG A 403 20.45 22.50 -1.42
C ARG A 403 20.65 21.06 -0.97
N VAL A 404 21.87 20.53 -1.00
CA VAL A 404 22.20 19.21 -0.41
C VAL A 404 22.00 19.22 1.10
N VAL A 405 22.53 20.22 1.81
CA VAL A 405 22.36 20.33 3.26
C VAL A 405 20.88 20.45 3.62
N VAL A 406 20.11 21.28 2.92
CA VAL A 406 18.68 21.42 3.18
C VAL A 406 17.92 20.15 2.84
N ALA A 407 18.23 19.48 1.72
CA ALA A 407 17.64 18.18 1.38
C ALA A 407 17.91 17.13 2.46
N PHE A 408 19.13 17.08 3.01
CA PHE A 408 19.47 16.17 4.09
C PHE A 408 18.72 16.50 5.38
N GLY A 409 18.54 17.79 5.68
CA GLY A 409 17.70 18.25 6.77
C GLY A 409 16.25 17.77 6.62
N VAL A 410 15.64 17.99 5.44
CA VAL A 410 14.26 17.52 5.14
C VAL A 410 14.17 16.00 5.22
N ILE A 411 15.10 15.28 4.59
CA ILE A 411 15.11 13.80 4.62
C ILE A 411 15.20 13.33 6.06
N SER A 412 16.13 13.84 6.85
CA SER A 412 16.32 13.42 8.24
C SER A 412 15.12 13.79 9.11
N ALA A 413 14.56 15.00 8.96
CA ALA A 413 13.39 15.44 9.72
C ALA A 413 12.17 14.54 9.48
N VAL A 414 11.87 14.21 8.22
CA VAL A 414 10.75 13.30 7.90
C VAL A 414 11.06 11.87 8.33
N THR A 415 12.30 11.41 8.15
CA THR A 415 12.72 10.05 8.53
C THR A 415 12.60 9.84 10.03
N PHE A 416 13.19 10.70 10.85
CA PHE A 416 13.18 10.55 12.31
C PHE A 416 11.90 11.07 12.97
N GLY A 417 11.17 11.98 12.33
CA GLY A 417 9.91 12.52 12.85
C GLY A 417 8.67 11.69 12.50
N ILE A 418 8.70 10.93 11.40
CA ILE A 418 7.56 10.14 10.92
C ILE A 418 7.97 8.68 10.74
N GLY A 419 9.01 8.44 9.94
CA GLY A 419 9.38 7.08 9.54
C GLY A 419 9.82 6.17 10.70
N VAL A 420 10.71 6.64 11.58
CA VAL A 420 11.24 5.83 12.70
C VAL A 420 10.16 5.54 13.74
N PRO A 421 9.38 6.53 14.22
CA PRO A 421 8.26 6.26 15.13
C PRO A 421 7.30 5.22 14.55
N ASN A 422 6.85 5.40 13.30
CA ASN A 422 5.93 4.49 12.64
C ASN A 422 6.50 3.06 12.50
N LEU A 423 7.80 2.93 12.16
CA LEU A 423 8.48 1.64 12.09
C LEU A 423 8.57 0.95 13.45
N LEU A 424 8.94 1.68 14.51
CA LEU A 424 9.14 1.07 15.84
C LEU A 424 7.81 0.70 16.49
N GLU A 425 6.79 1.54 16.32
CA GLU A 425 5.44 1.31 16.83
C GLU A 425 4.83 0.03 16.27
N HIS A 426 4.94 -0.20 14.95
CA HIS A 426 4.28 -1.33 14.30
C HIS A 426 5.18 -2.54 14.06
N PHE A 427 6.51 -2.36 14.04
CA PHE A 427 7.46 -3.40 13.61
C PHE A 427 8.71 -3.55 14.51
N GLY A 428 8.67 -3.08 15.76
CA GLY A 428 9.82 -3.13 16.67
C GLY A 428 10.41 -4.54 16.85
N ALA A 429 9.55 -5.56 16.97
CA ALA A 429 9.97 -6.96 17.09
C ALA A 429 10.68 -7.48 15.82
N GLN A 430 10.11 -7.21 14.65
CA GLN A 430 10.66 -7.63 13.35
C GLN A 430 11.99 -6.91 13.04
N VAL A 431 12.18 -5.68 13.51
CA VAL A 431 13.47 -4.99 13.41
C VAL A 431 14.54 -5.72 14.23
N SER A 432 14.21 -6.16 15.44
CA SER A 432 15.13 -6.95 16.28
C SER A 432 15.52 -8.27 15.59
N GLU A 433 14.54 -9.00 15.06
CA GLU A 433 14.76 -10.23 14.32
C GLU A 433 15.59 -10.01 13.05
N GLY A 434 15.29 -8.95 12.30
CA GLY A 434 16.01 -8.57 11.08
C GLY A 434 17.51 -8.31 11.32
N MET A 435 17.88 -7.85 12.52
CA MET A 435 19.28 -7.62 12.91
C MET A 435 20.01 -8.90 13.38
N SER A 436 19.36 -10.06 13.37
CA SER A 436 19.97 -11.34 13.77
C SER A 436 21.02 -11.87 12.78
N LEU A 437 21.97 -12.67 13.28
CA LEU A 437 22.93 -13.38 12.42
C LEU A 437 22.25 -14.44 11.52
N SER A 438 21.09 -14.96 11.94
CA SER A 438 20.26 -15.86 11.12
C SER A 438 19.81 -15.19 9.83
N THR A 439 19.50 -13.89 9.85
CA THR A 439 19.15 -13.13 8.64
C THR A 439 20.25 -13.17 7.59
N LEU A 440 21.53 -13.12 7.99
CA LEU A 440 22.65 -13.22 7.04
C LEU A 440 22.77 -14.63 6.43
N SER A 441 22.57 -15.67 7.23
CA SER A 441 22.55 -17.05 6.74
C SER A 441 21.39 -17.28 5.76
N SER A 442 20.20 -16.81 6.12
CA SER A 442 19.01 -16.80 5.25
C SER A 442 19.26 -16.02 3.97
N ALA A 443 19.91 -14.85 4.04
CA ALA A 443 20.24 -14.06 2.86
C ALA A 443 21.16 -14.82 1.90
N LEU A 444 22.20 -15.49 2.41
CA LEU A 444 23.07 -16.33 1.58
C LEU A 444 22.28 -17.44 0.88
N ARG A 445 21.34 -18.09 1.59
CA ARG A 445 20.45 -19.09 1.00
C ARG A 445 19.55 -18.49 -0.09
N VAL A 446 18.98 -17.31 0.13
CA VAL A 446 18.14 -16.61 -0.85
C VAL A 446 18.96 -16.27 -2.10
N ILE A 447 20.12 -15.60 -1.96
CA ILE A 447 20.95 -15.15 -3.09
C ILE A 447 21.17 -16.25 -4.14
N PHE A 448 21.51 -17.46 -3.68
CA PHE A 448 21.90 -18.58 -4.55
C PHE A 448 20.78 -19.56 -4.87
N SER A 449 19.56 -19.35 -4.38
CA SER A 449 18.43 -20.25 -4.64
C SER A 449 17.55 -19.70 -5.77
N PRO A 450 17.48 -20.35 -6.94
CA PRO A 450 16.56 -19.95 -8.00
C PRO A 450 15.08 -20.00 -7.60
N ARG A 451 14.77 -20.76 -6.54
CA ARG A 451 13.41 -20.87 -5.99
C ARG A 451 13.06 -19.71 -5.05
N LEU A 452 14.02 -19.16 -4.32
CA LEU A 452 13.78 -18.09 -3.33
C LEU A 452 14.18 -16.71 -3.84
N ASN A 453 15.03 -16.64 -4.87
CA ASN A 453 15.44 -15.38 -5.47
C ASN A 453 14.67 -15.11 -6.75
N GLU A 454 13.62 -14.32 -6.60
CA GLU A 454 12.68 -14.03 -7.69
C GLU A 454 13.27 -13.23 -8.83
N LEU A 455 14.48 -12.67 -8.67
CA LEU A 455 15.23 -12.05 -9.76
C LEU A 455 15.95 -13.07 -10.66
N ILE A 456 16.15 -14.30 -10.21
CA ILE A 456 16.69 -15.41 -11.01
C ILE A 456 15.64 -16.51 -11.25
N ASN A 457 14.49 -16.46 -10.57
CA ASN A 457 13.38 -17.38 -10.78
C ASN A 457 12.73 -17.14 -12.16
N PRO A 458 12.77 -18.14 -13.07
CA PRO A 458 12.18 -17.99 -14.41
C PRO A 458 10.65 -17.94 -14.41
N ILE A 459 9.96 -18.13 -13.27
CA ILE A 459 8.52 -17.92 -13.21
C ILE A 459 8.20 -16.42 -13.29
N PHE A 460 8.94 -15.59 -12.56
CA PHE A 460 8.63 -14.16 -12.41
C PHE A 460 9.57 -13.23 -13.17
N THR A 461 10.82 -13.65 -13.40
CA THR A 461 11.82 -12.81 -14.04
C THR A 461 12.39 -13.50 -15.28
N PRO A 462 12.27 -12.88 -16.47
CA PRO A 462 12.86 -13.41 -17.69
C PRO A 462 14.39 -13.54 -17.54
N PRO A 463 14.98 -14.74 -17.74
CA PRO A 463 16.41 -14.95 -17.56
C PRO A 463 17.29 -13.99 -18.36
N GLY A 464 16.83 -13.56 -19.54
CA GLY A 464 17.52 -12.57 -20.35
C GLY A 464 17.68 -11.20 -19.66
N LEU A 465 16.69 -10.76 -18.88
CA LEU A 465 16.80 -9.53 -18.11
C LEU A 465 17.85 -9.67 -17.00
N THR A 466 17.91 -10.83 -16.34
CA THR A 466 18.88 -11.08 -15.27
C THR A 466 20.30 -11.12 -15.80
N LEU A 467 20.50 -11.73 -16.98
CA LEU A 467 21.78 -11.64 -17.69
C LEU A 467 22.15 -10.18 -18.00
N LEU A 468 21.20 -9.37 -18.47
CA LEU A 468 21.44 -7.94 -18.69
C LEU A 468 21.80 -7.21 -17.37
N ALA A 469 21.15 -7.50 -16.25
CA ALA A 469 21.50 -6.88 -14.97
C ALA A 469 22.95 -7.18 -14.57
N VAL A 470 23.39 -8.45 -14.70
CA VAL A 470 24.77 -8.86 -14.45
C VAL A 470 25.74 -8.17 -15.40
N LEU A 471 25.43 -8.14 -16.71
CA LEU A 471 26.24 -7.44 -17.71
C LEU A 471 26.34 -5.94 -17.42
N GLY A 472 25.26 -5.32 -16.94
CA GLY A 472 25.24 -3.92 -16.53
C GLY A 472 26.17 -3.65 -15.36
N ALA A 473 26.13 -4.49 -14.32
CA ALA A 473 27.06 -4.39 -13.19
C ALA A 473 28.53 -4.53 -13.64
N VAL A 474 28.82 -5.51 -14.49
CA VAL A 474 30.16 -5.73 -15.04
C VAL A 474 30.64 -4.55 -15.91
N ASP A 475 29.78 -4.00 -16.77
CA ASP A 475 30.11 -2.83 -17.62
C ASP A 475 30.42 -1.60 -16.77
N LEU A 476 29.59 -1.30 -15.75
CA LEU A 476 29.82 -0.19 -14.83
C LEU A 476 31.17 -0.31 -14.13
N TRP A 477 31.52 -1.51 -13.64
CA TRP A 477 32.81 -1.77 -13.03
C TRP A 477 33.97 -1.57 -14.00
N ARG A 478 33.91 -2.21 -15.18
CA ARG A 478 34.98 -2.15 -16.19
C ARG A 478 35.21 -0.74 -16.74
N ARG A 479 34.17 0.08 -16.83
CA ARG A 479 34.25 1.48 -17.29
C ARG A 479 34.66 2.46 -16.19
N GLY A 480 34.97 1.98 -14.99
CA GLY A 480 35.37 2.83 -13.87
C GLY A 480 34.21 3.64 -13.27
N ARG A 481 32.95 3.30 -13.56
CA ARG A 481 31.74 3.93 -12.97
C ARG A 481 31.45 3.37 -11.56
N ARG A 482 32.50 3.26 -10.73
CA ARG A 482 32.47 2.60 -9.42
C ARG A 482 31.43 3.17 -8.45
N PRO A 483 31.22 4.50 -8.32
CA PRO A 483 30.20 5.02 -7.40
C PRO A 483 28.78 4.59 -7.79
N LEU A 484 28.47 4.56 -9.09
CA LEU A 484 27.17 4.12 -9.58
C LEU A 484 27.00 2.61 -9.43
N PHE A 485 28.05 1.83 -9.69
CA PHE A 485 28.08 0.38 -9.43
C PHE A 485 27.77 0.08 -7.95
N TRP A 486 28.52 0.69 -7.02
CA TRP A 486 28.32 0.46 -5.59
C TRP A 486 26.94 0.91 -5.14
N PHE A 487 26.46 2.06 -5.61
CA PHE A 487 25.11 2.52 -5.29
C PHE A 487 24.04 1.48 -5.69
N LEU A 488 24.06 0.99 -6.93
CA LEU A 488 23.04 0.05 -7.43
C LEU A 488 23.18 -1.34 -6.82
N VAL A 489 24.40 -1.86 -6.69
CA VAL A 489 24.64 -3.20 -6.16
C VAL A 489 24.43 -3.26 -4.65
N THR A 490 24.89 -2.26 -3.90
CA THR A 490 24.62 -2.19 -2.45
C THR A 490 23.14 -1.97 -2.17
N TRP A 491 22.43 -1.18 -2.98
CA TRP A 491 20.97 -1.09 -2.89
C TRP A 491 20.34 -2.48 -3.11
N LEU A 492 20.63 -3.13 -4.23
CA LEU A 492 20.07 -4.43 -4.57
C LEU A 492 20.33 -5.49 -3.48
N LEU A 493 21.60 -5.66 -3.08
CA LEU A 493 21.99 -6.65 -2.09
C LEU A 493 21.53 -6.29 -0.68
N GLY A 494 21.55 -5.01 -0.32
CA GLY A 494 21.10 -4.56 1.00
C GLY A 494 19.63 -4.85 1.25
N PHE A 495 18.77 -4.58 0.25
CA PHE A 495 17.35 -4.93 0.35
C PHE A 495 17.12 -6.44 0.27
N LEU A 496 17.90 -7.18 -0.51
CA LEU A 496 17.79 -8.64 -0.55
C LEU A 496 18.10 -9.23 0.81
N VAL A 497 19.20 -8.79 1.45
CA VAL A 497 19.58 -9.21 2.80
C VAL A 497 18.49 -8.85 3.81
N ALA A 498 17.98 -7.63 3.77
CA ALA A 498 16.93 -7.23 4.70
C ALA A 498 15.58 -7.86 4.43
N HIS A 499 15.30 -8.39 3.25
CA HIS A 499 14.10 -9.20 3.04
C HIS A 499 14.28 -10.66 3.43
N ALA A 500 15.51 -11.10 3.69
CA ALA A 500 15.80 -12.49 4.04
C ALA A 500 15.49 -12.85 5.50
N TYR A 501 15.05 -11.91 6.35
CA TYR A 501 14.55 -12.28 7.68
C TYR A 501 13.22 -13.05 7.60
N VAL A 502 12.45 -12.86 6.52
CA VAL A 502 11.27 -13.68 6.21
C VAL A 502 11.56 -14.50 4.96
N ILE A 503 11.48 -15.83 5.09
CA ILE A 503 11.47 -16.74 3.95
C ILE A 503 10.12 -17.47 3.96
N PRO A 504 9.12 -16.99 3.20
CA PRO A 504 7.83 -17.65 3.10
C PRO A 504 7.97 -18.98 2.35
N SER A 505 7.08 -19.93 2.64
CA SER A 505 6.99 -21.22 1.93
C SER A 505 6.66 -21.06 0.45
N SER A 506 5.77 -20.09 0.16
CA SER A 506 5.31 -19.78 -1.19
C SER A 506 6.26 -18.84 -1.93
N ILE A 507 6.69 -19.26 -3.12
CA ILE A 507 7.47 -18.41 -4.04
C ILE A 507 6.71 -17.16 -4.47
N TYR A 508 5.37 -17.20 -4.46
CA TYR A 508 4.53 -16.07 -4.85
C TYR A 508 4.49 -15.00 -3.76
N MET A 509 4.54 -15.41 -2.50
CA MET A 509 4.71 -14.48 -1.39
C MET A 509 6.14 -13.91 -1.37
N GLN A 510 7.15 -14.72 -1.71
CA GLN A 510 8.52 -14.23 -1.86
C GLN A 510 8.64 -13.19 -2.99
N ALA A 511 7.94 -13.42 -4.11
CA ALA A 511 7.81 -12.48 -5.23
C ALA A 511 7.29 -11.11 -4.76
N ARG A 512 6.31 -11.11 -3.86
CA ARG A 512 5.81 -9.90 -3.25
C ARG A 512 6.92 -9.14 -2.49
N TYR A 513 7.69 -9.81 -1.62
CA TYR A 513 8.82 -9.16 -0.90
C TYR A 513 9.92 -8.64 -1.82
N HIS A 514 10.19 -9.34 -2.92
CA HIS A 514 11.23 -8.97 -3.88
C HIS A 514 10.85 -7.79 -4.78
N LEU A 515 9.62 -7.26 -4.70
CA LEU A 515 9.22 -6.03 -5.40
C LEU A 515 10.11 -4.83 -5.04
N HIS A 516 10.68 -4.73 -3.83
CA HIS A 516 11.62 -3.64 -3.50
C HIS A 516 12.97 -3.73 -4.24
N LEU A 517 13.34 -4.91 -4.73
CA LEU A 517 14.59 -5.13 -5.46
C LEU A 517 14.49 -4.65 -6.92
N ILE A 518 13.26 -4.41 -7.39
CA ILE A 518 12.96 -4.15 -8.79
C ILE A 518 13.67 -2.90 -9.31
N VAL A 519 13.65 -1.79 -8.57
CA VAL A 519 14.21 -0.52 -9.06
C VAL A 519 15.72 -0.63 -9.34
N PRO A 520 16.59 -1.05 -8.39
CA PRO A 520 18.01 -1.20 -8.69
C PRO A 520 18.26 -2.29 -9.74
N TYR A 521 17.46 -3.37 -9.75
CA TYR A 521 17.52 -4.40 -10.79
C TYR A 521 17.28 -3.82 -12.18
N MET A 522 16.19 -3.06 -12.39
CA MET A 522 15.85 -2.42 -13.67
C MET A 522 16.91 -1.43 -14.16
N LEU A 523 17.51 -0.68 -13.23
CA LEU A 523 18.60 0.24 -13.54
C LEU A 523 19.85 -0.51 -14.02
N LEU A 524 20.16 -1.66 -13.41
CA LEU A 524 21.23 -2.55 -13.88
C LEU A 524 20.89 -3.18 -15.24
N VAL A 525 19.65 -3.63 -15.44
CA VAL A 525 19.16 -4.13 -16.74
C VAL A 525 19.35 -3.07 -17.82
N ALA A 526 18.98 -1.82 -17.55
CA ALA A 526 19.15 -0.71 -18.49
C ALA A 526 20.62 -0.44 -18.83
N CYS A 527 21.52 -0.51 -17.84
CA CYS A 527 22.96 -0.41 -18.07
C CYS A 527 23.48 -1.57 -18.94
N GLY A 528 23.02 -2.80 -18.69
CA GLY A 528 23.41 -3.98 -19.47
C GLY A 528 22.87 -3.98 -20.89
N ALA A 529 21.66 -3.46 -21.09
CA ALA A 529 21.08 -3.29 -22.41
C ALA A 529 21.86 -2.27 -23.25
N ASP A 530 22.26 -1.13 -22.66
CA ASP A 530 23.17 -0.19 -23.33
C ASP A 530 24.51 -0.85 -23.67
N ALA A 531 25.12 -1.57 -22.72
CA ALA A 531 26.37 -2.28 -22.94
C ALA A 531 26.28 -3.31 -24.06
N SER A 532 25.18 -4.08 -24.11
CA SER A 532 24.93 -5.09 -25.13
C SER A 532 24.73 -4.48 -26.52
N LEU A 533 23.99 -3.36 -26.61
CA LEU A 533 23.81 -2.65 -27.89
C LEU A 533 25.12 -2.04 -28.41
N ARG A 534 25.96 -1.49 -27.52
CA ARG A 534 27.30 -1.01 -27.88
C ARG A 534 28.21 -2.13 -28.35
N TRP A 535 28.21 -3.26 -27.63
CA TRP A 535 28.98 -4.43 -28.02
C TRP A 535 28.54 -4.96 -29.40
N LEU A 536 27.24 -5.09 -29.62
CA LEU A 536 26.69 -5.55 -30.90
C LEU A 536 27.05 -4.60 -32.05
N ALA A 537 27.05 -3.27 -31.81
CA ALA A 537 27.47 -2.28 -32.79
C ALA A 537 28.98 -2.40 -33.13
N ALA A 538 29.83 -2.64 -32.13
CA ALA A 538 31.26 -2.88 -32.37
C ALA A 538 31.51 -4.20 -33.11
N GLU A 539 30.76 -5.25 -32.80
CA GLU A 539 30.92 -6.55 -33.44
C GLU A 539 30.43 -6.53 -34.90
N ARG A 540 29.43 -5.70 -35.21
CA ARG A 540 29.00 -5.41 -36.59
C ARG A 540 30.15 -4.88 -37.45
N GLU A 541 31.04 -4.07 -36.89
CA GLU A 541 32.20 -3.53 -37.62
C GLU A 541 33.30 -4.59 -37.80
N ARG A 542 33.45 -5.50 -36.82
CA ARG A 542 34.49 -6.55 -36.83
C ARG A 542 34.11 -7.77 -37.65
N ARG A 543 32.83 -8.13 -37.68
CA ARG A 543 32.30 -9.35 -38.31
C ARG A 543 31.35 -8.99 -39.45
N PRO A 544 31.80 -9.03 -40.72
CA PRO A 544 30.96 -8.69 -41.88
C PRO A 544 29.67 -9.52 -41.97
N TRP A 545 29.71 -10.78 -41.50
CA TRP A 545 28.54 -11.66 -41.50
C TRP A 545 27.42 -11.18 -40.57
N LEU A 546 27.71 -10.34 -39.57
CA LEU A 546 26.72 -9.76 -38.66
C LEU A 546 26.10 -8.48 -39.25
N ALA A 547 26.67 -7.91 -40.32
CA ALA A 547 26.18 -6.67 -40.91
C ALA A 547 24.83 -6.85 -41.66
N GLY A 548 24.15 -5.74 -41.91
CA GLY A 548 22.87 -5.71 -42.63
C GLY A 548 21.73 -6.36 -41.83
N ARG A 549 20.93 -7.20 -42.51
CA ARG A 549 19.68 -7.78 -41.96
C ARG A 549 19.88 -8.61 -40.69
N ARG A 550 21.06 -9.24 -40.50
CA ARG A 550 21.33 -10.08 -39.32
C ARG A 550 21.48 -9.27 -38.04
N TYR A 551 22.11 -8.09 -38.10
CA TYR A 551 22.18 -7.15 -36.98
C TYR A 551 20.78 -6.73 -36.53
N ASP A 552 19.92 -6.37 -37.49
CA ASP A 552 18.55 -5.97 -37.21
C ASP A 552 17.70 -7.14 -36.71
N LEU A 553 17.93 -8.35 -37.21
CA LEU A 553 17.30 -9.57 -36.71
C LEU A 553 17.65 -9.84 -35.25
N VAL A 554 18.94 -9.81 -34.86
CA VAL A 554 19.36 -10.04 -33.47
C VAL A 554 18.73 -9.01 -32.52
N ARG A 555 18.71 -7.73 -32.92
CA ARG A 555 18.05 -6.68 -32.15
C ARG A 555 16.53 -6.89 -32.07
N GLY A 556 15.91 -7.24 -33.19
CA GLY A 556 14.48 -7.51 -33.29
C GLY A 556 14.06 -8.69 -32.41
N VAL A 557 14.83 -9.78 -32.43
CA VAL A 557 14.60 -10.97 -31.59
C VAL A 557 14.74 -10.62 -30.11
N GLY A 558 15.80 -9.90 -29.72
CA GLY A 558 15.97 -9.46 -28.33
C GLY A 558 14.82 -8.58 -27.84
N LEU A 559 14.39 -7.62 -28.66
CA LEU A 559 13.24 -6.77 -28.34
C LEU A 559 11.93 -7.59 -28.30
N ALA A 560 11.72 -8.51 -29.24
CA ALA A 560 10.54 -9.36 -29.28
C ALA A 560 10.45 -10.27 -28.06
N TYR A 561 11.57 -10.86 -27.60
CA TYR A 561 11.61 -11.62 -26.36
C TYR A 561 11.21 -10.77 -25.15
N VAL A 562 11.78 -9.56 -25.03
CA VAL A 562 11.46 -8.61 -23.96
C VAL A 562 9.98 -8.22 -24.00
N LEU A 563 9.42 -7.89 -25.16
CA LEU A 563 8.00 -7.54 -25.30
C LEU A 563 7.05 -8.74 -25.10
N ALA A 564 7.48 -9.95 -25.44
CA ALA A 564 6.71 -11.18 -25.25
C ALA A 564 6.78 -11.73 -23.82
N SER A 565 7.71 -11.23 -22.99
CA SER A 565 7.89 -11.67 -21.60
C SER A 565 6.58 -11.78 -20.81
N PRO A 566 5.69 -10.77 -20.75
CA PRO A 566 4.43 -10.90 -20.03
C PRO A 566 3.60 -12.12 -20.43
N LEU A 567 3.62 -12.49 -21.71
CA LEU A 567 2.88 -13.64 -22.25
C LEU A 567 3.60 -14.97 -21.99
N ILE A 568 4.94 -14.98 -22.08
CA ILE A 568 5.76 -16.15 -21.74
C ILE A 568 5.58 -16.53 -20.27
N HIS A 569 5.48 -15.53 -19.39
CA HIS A 569 5.35 -15.68 -17.95
C HIS A 569 3.89 -15.54 -17.46
N LEU A 570 2.90 -15.69 -18.36
CA LEU A 570 1.50 -15.39 -18.09
C LEU A 570 0.93 -16.18 -16.90
N HIS A 571 1.33 -17.43 -16.74
CA HIS A 571 0.93 -18.26 -15.60
C HIS A 571 1.36 -17.60 -14.28
N GLY A 572 2.63 -17.21 -14.14
CA GLY A 572 3.12 -16.51 -12.95
C GLY A 572 2.41 -15.18 -12.69
N VAL A 573 2.01 -14.46 -13.75
CA VAL A 573 1.25 -13.21 -13.62
C VAL A 573 -0.17 -13.44 -13.12
N ARG A 574 -0.89 -14.40 -13.69
CA ARG A 574 -2.33 -14.62 -13.44
C ARG A 574 -2.66 -15.66 -12.38
N TYR A 575 -1.66 -16.31 -11.78
CA TYR A 575 -1.90 -17.35 -10.80
C TYR A 575 -2.56 -16.78 -9.53
N VAL A 576 -3.75 -17.25 -9.18
CA VAL A 576 -4.54 -16.78 -8.03
C VAL A 576 -5.11 -17.95 -7.21
N GLY A 577 -4.49 -19.13 -7.30
CA GLY A 577 -4.97 -20.37 -6.68
C GLY A 577 -4.95 -20.39 -5.14
N PHE A 578 -4.41 -19.36 -4.50
CA PHE A 578 -4.28 -19.30 -3.05
C PHE A 578 -5.61 -19.20 -2.33
N ASN A 579 -5.67 -19.81 -1.13
CA ASN A 579 -6.87 -19.83 -0.31
C ASN A 579 -7.49 -18.44 -0.10
N ASP A 580 -6.69 -17.45 0.32
CA ASP A 580 -7.19 -16.08 0.55
C ASP A 580 -7.65 -15.38 -0.74
N ALA A 581 -6.99 -15.65 -1.86
CA ALA A 581 -7.35 -15.07 -3.15
C ALA A 581 -8.66 -15.68 -3.68
N GLN A 582 -8.86 -16.98 -3.50
CA GLN A 582 -10.11 -17.66 -3.83
C GLN A 582 -11.25 -17.22 -2.90
N GLU A 583 -10.99 -17.06 -1.59
CA GLU A 583 -11.94 -16.48 -0.64
C GLU A 583 -12.34 -15.05 -1.05
N TRP A 584 -11.35 -14.21 -1.38
CA TRP A 584 -11.59 -12.85 -1.86
C TRP A 584 -12.51 -12.81 -3.07
N LEU A 585 -12.24 -13.63 -4.09
CA LEU A 585 -13.07 -13.73 -5.29
C LEU A 585 -14.49 -14.23 -4.96
N PHE A 586 -14.62 -15.21 -4.07
CA PHE A 586 -15.91 -15.75 -3.66
C PHE A 586 -16.75 -14.67 -2.95
N VAL A 587 -16.22 -14.02 -1.92
CA VAL A 587 -16.93 -13.00 -1.14
C VAL A 587 -17.32 -11.81 -2.01
N HIS A 588 -16.43 -11.33 -2.90
CA HIS A 588 -16.74 -10.24 -3.83
C HIS A 588 -17.88 -10.59 -4.80
N ALA A 589 -17.91 -11.83 -5.30
CA ALA A 589 -18.99 -12.29 -6.17
C ALA A 589 -20.36 -12.34 -5.47
N GLN A 590 -20.39 -12.36 -4.13
CA GLN A 590 -21.63 -12.35 -3.36
C GLN A 590 -22.19 -10.94 -3.09
N ARG A 591 -21.44 -9.87 -3.39
CA ARG A 591 -21.82 -8.49 -3.05
C ARG A 591 -23.21 -8.08 -3.55
N GLU A 592 -23.56 -8.47 -4.77
CA GLU A 592 -24.89 -8.17 -5.34
C GLU A 592 -25.95 -9.24 -5.08
N ARG A 593 -25.57 -10.38 -4.50
CA ARG A 593 -26.49 -11.51 -4.22
C ARG A 593 -27.17 -11.38 -2.87
N ILE A 594 -26.48 -10.84 -1.88
CA ILE A 594 -27.06 -10.57 -0.56
C ILE A 594 -27.81 -9.23 -0.64
N PRO A 595 -29.13 -9.19 -0.37
CA PRO A 595 -29.88 -7.94 -0.35
C PRO A 595 -29.29 -6.95 0.67
N ALA A 596 -29.45 -5.66 0.40
CA ALA A 596 -29.01 -4.63 1.35
C ALA A 596 -29.77 -4.75 2.68
N GLN A 597 -29.16 -4.29 3.77
CA GLN A 597 -29.70 -4.28 5.15
C GLN A 597 -29.89 -5.66 5.79
N CYS A 598 -29.55 -6.74 5.09
CA CYS A 598 -29.56 -8.08 5.67
C CYS A 598 -28.45 -8.25 6.72
N THR A 599 -28.62 -9.26 7.58
CA THR A 599 -27.61 -9.63 8.57
C THR A 599 -26.76 -10.77 8.03
N VAL A 600 -25.44 -10.66 8.13
CA VAL A 600 -24.49 -11.72 7.77
C VAL A 600 -23.72 -12.12 9.03
N ILE A 601 -23.84 -13.38 9.42
CA ILE A 601 -23.04 -13.98 10.48
C ILE A 601 -21.78 -14.57 9.85
N GLU A 602 -20.60 -14.29 10.41
CA GLU A 602 -19.34 -14.89 9.98
C GLU A 602 -18.42 -15.22 11.16
N TYR A 603 -17.74 -16.37 11.07
CA TYR A 603 -16.68 -16.74 12.02
C TYR A 603 -15.33 -16.17 11.57
N THR A 604 -14.67 -15.44 12.46
CA THR A 604 -13.39 -14.76 12.18
C THR A 604 -12.18 -15.48 12.77
N GLY A 605 -12.37 -16.29 13.80
CA GLY A 605 -11.28 -16.98 14.50
C GLY A 605 -10.34 -16.01 15.23
N ASP A 606 -9.03 -16.27 15.19
CA ASP A 606 -8.03 -15.46 15.89
C ASP A 606 -7.61 -14.23 15.07
N GLY A 607 -8.26 -13.09 15.29
CA GLY A 607 -7.79 -11.79 14.82
C GLY A 607 -7.92 -11.54 13.31
N ALA A 608 -8.81 -12.25 12.61
CA ALA A 608 -9.17 -11.89 11.24
C ALA A 608 -10.31 -10.86 11.23
N ASP A 609 -10.19 -9.84 10.39
CA ASP A 609 -11.27 -8.86 10.19
C ASP A 609 -12.46 -9.48 9.44
N MET A 610 -13.62 -8.84 9.60
CA MET A 610 -14.84 -9.25 8.93
C MET A 610 -14.80 -9.06 7.40
N ARG A 611 -15.05 -10.15 6.68
CA ARG A 611 -14.93 -10.23 5.21
C ARG A 611 -16.07 -9.52 4.53
N PHE A 612 -17.31 -9.82 4.92
CA PHE A 612 -18.48 -9.15 4.35
C PHE A 612 -18.56 -7.70 4.79
N ARG A 613 -18.06 -7.35 5.98
CA ARG A 613 -17.98 -5.92 6.37
C ARG A 613 -17.08 -5.18 5.40
N ARG A 614 -15.87 -5.71 5.17
CA ARG A 614 -14.89 -5.11 4.25
C ARG A 614 -15.40 -4.94 2.82
N VAL A 615 -16.03 -5.97 2.26
CA VAL A 615 -16.58 -5.96 0.89
C VAL A 615 -17.87 -5.13 0.80
N GLY A 616 -18.60 -5.05 1.90
CA GLY A 616 -19.83 -4.30 2.05
C GLY A 616 -19.64 -2.84 2.45
N SER A 617 -18.41 -2.37 2.71
CA SER A 617 -18.13 -0.96 3.01
C SER A 617 -18.00 -0.14 1.72
N TRP A 618 -18.70 0.98 1.65
CA TRP A 618 -18.51 1.99 0.60
C TRP A 618 -18.55 3.40 1.17
N VAL A 619 -18.16 4.36 0.34
CA VAL A 619 -18.37 5.78 0.59
C VAL A 619 -19.28 6.32 -0.51
N GLU A 620 -20.27 7.11 -0.11
CA GLU A 620 -21.17 7.84 -1.01
C GLU A 620 -21.23 9.29 -0.52
N ASN A 621 -20.94 10.24 -1.40
CA ASN A 621 -20.84 11.67 -1.04
C ASN A 621 -19.94 11.97 0.17
N GLY A 622 -18.90 11.16 0.39
CA GLY A 622 -17.97 11.29 1.52
C GLY A 622 -18.50 10.77 2.85
N VAL A 623 -19.65 10.09 2.85
CA VAL A 623 -20.24 9.42 4.01
C VAL A 623 -19.95 7.92 3.90
N PRO A 624 -19.23 7.32 4.87
CA PRO A 624 -19.07 5.87 4.95
C PRO A 624 -20.42 5.19 5.18
N ARG A 625 -20.63 4.06 4.52
CA ARG A 625 -21.83 3.24 4.60
C ARG A 625 -21.46 1.76 4.61
N GLU A 626 -22.34 0.95 5.17
CA GLU A 626 -22.22 -0.51 5.17
C GLU A 626 -23.46 -1.16 4.57
N ARG A 627 -23.27 -2.27 3.85
CA ARG A 627 -24.36 -2.87 3.05
C ARG A 627 -25.21 -3.77 3.91
N TRP A 628 -24.56 -4.40 4.87
CA TRP A 628 -25.10 -5.45 5.70
C TRP A 628 -24.69 -5.19 7.13
N ARG A 629 -25.54 -5.61 8.06
CA ARG A 629 -25.12 -5.75 9.45
C ARG A 629 -24.31 -7.03 9.55
N VAL A 630 -23.00 -6.92 9.81
CA VAL A 630 -22.14 -8.10 9.96
C VAL A 630 -21.94 -8.41 11.44
N VAL A 631 -22.30 -9.64 11.82
CA VAL A 631 -22.19 -10.15 13.19
C VAL A 631 -21.07 -11.17 13.23
N GLU A 632 -20.08 -10.89 14.04
CA GLU A 632 -18.87 -11.69 14.19
C GLU A 632 -19.07 -12.81 15.21
N ILE A 633 -18.49 -13.97 14.91
CA ILE A 633 -18.21 -15.03 15.86
C ILE A 633 -16.68 -15.10 16.04
N PRO A 634 -16.11 -14.60 17.15
CA PRO A 634 -14.70 -14.79 17.43
C PRO A 634 -14.43 -16.24 17.84
N ARG A 635 -13.15 -16.62 17.95
CA ARG A 635 -12.77 -17.90 18.58
C ARG A 635 -13.16 -17.87 20.06
N ALA A 636 -13.96 -18.84 20.50
CA ALA A 636 -14.32 -18.98 21.91
C ALA A 636 -13.10 -19.38 22.76
N GLU A 637 -12.96 -18.78 23.93
CA GLU A 637 -11.93 -19.19 24.89
C GLU A 637 -12.29 -20.51 25.58
N ALA A 638 -11.32 -21.12 26.27
CA ALA A 638 -11.52 -22.40 26.94
C ALA A 638 -12.59 -22.29 28.05
N GLY A 639 -13.72 -22.98 27.85
CA GLY A 639 -14.85 -22.99 28.80
C GLY A 639 -15.96 -22.00 28.47
N GLU A 640 -15.79 -21.17 27.43
CA GLU A 640 -16.84 -20.31 26.90
C GLU A 640 -17.79 -21.07 25.97
N PRO A 641 -19.04 -20.58 25.80
CA PRO A 641 -19.93 -21.13 24.79
C PRO A 641 -19.36 -20.93 23.38
N GLU A 642 -19.51 -21.93 22.53
CA GLU A 642 -19.04 -21.91 21.13
C GLU A 642 -19.65 -20.75 20.31
N LEU A 643 -20.86 -20.34 20.67
CA LEU A 643 -21.56 -19.21 20.05
C LEU A 643 -21.80 -18.11 21.09
N PRO A 644 -21.40 -16.86 20.79
CA PRO A 644 -21.80 -15.69 21.56
C PRO A 644 -23.32 -15.57 21.68
N GLU A 645 -23.80 -15.04 22.80
CA GLU A 645 -25.25 -14.97 23.11
C GLU A 645 -26.03 -14.15 22.07
N ASN A 646 -25.45 -13.07 21.54
CA ASN A 646 -26.06 -12.27 20.48
C ASN A 646 -26.21 -13.03 19.16
N VAL A 647 -25.29 -13.97 18.87
CA VAL A 647 -25.36 -14.84 17.69
C VAL A 647 -26.39 -15.94 17.92
N ARG A 648 -26.39 -16.57 19.11
CA ARG A 648 -27.39 -17.56 19.50
C ARG A 648 -28.81 -16.99 19.39
N ALA A 649 -29.05 -15.81 19.94
CA ALA A 649 -30.35 -15.14 19.86
C ALA A 649 -30.81 -14.90 18.41
N LEU A 650 -29.88 -14.52 17.52
CA LEU A 650 -30.18 -14.37 16.08
C LEU A 650 -30.47 -15.69 15.38
N LEU A 651 -29.98 -16.83 15.89
CA LEU A 651 -30.22 -18.14 15.28
C LEU A 651 -31.48 -18.80 15.84
N GLU A 652 -31.84 -18.51 17.10
CA GLU A 652 -33.08 -18.98 17.73
C GLU A 652 -34.32 -18.26 17.20
N ASP A 653 -34.20 -16.96 16.89
CA ASP A 653 -35.25 -16.16 16.24
C ASP A 653 -34.67 -15.44 15.00
N PRO A 654 -34.42 -16.19 13.90
CA PRO A 654 -33.74 -15.64 12.73
C PRO A 654 -34.60 -14.63 11.99
N PRO A 655 -34.10 -13.40 11.74
CA PRO A 655 -34.83 -12.43 10.92
C PRO A 655 -34.98 -12.97 9.49
N GLU A 656 -35.98 -12.48 8.76
CA GLU A 656 -36.28 -12.94 7.39
C GLU A 656 -35.06 -12.88 6.44
N CYS A 657 -34.14 -11.95 6.70
CA CYS A 657 -32.92 -11.77 5.92
C CYS A 657 -31.64 -12.03 6.74
N LEU A 658 -31.48 -13.27 7.23
CA LEU A 658 -30.26 -13.76 7.86
C LEU A 658 -29.44 -14.64 6.91
N TYR A 659 -28.15 -14.35 6.80
CA TYR A 659 -27.19 -15.19 6.09
C TYR A 659 -26.09 -15.67 7.03
N TRP A 660 -25.63 -16.89 6.77
CA TRP A 660 -24.45 -17.48 7.38
C TRP A 660 -23.37 -17.64 6.32
N TYR A 661 -22.17 -17.14 6.61
CA TYR A 661 -21.00 -17.34 5.77
C TYR A 661 -20.04 -18.34 6.41
N GLU A 662 -19.93 -19.50 5.77
CA GLU A 662 -18.94 -20.53 6.09
C GLU A 662 -17.66 -20.27 5.29
N GLY A 663 -16.76 -19.50 5.91
CA GLY A 663 -15.51 -19.03 5.31
C GLY A 663 -14.27 -19.86 5.63
N LEU A 664 -13.12 -19.37 5.15
CA LEU A 664 -11.82 -19.98 5.39
C LEU A 664 -11.49 -20.18 6.89
N PRO A 665 -11.87 -19.27 7.82
CA PRO A 665 -11.65 -19.50 9.25
C PRO A 665 -12.35 -20.76 9.80
N CYS A 666 -13.50 -21.17 9.26
CA CYS A 666 -14.18 -22.38 9.72
C CYS A 666 -13.34 -23.65 9.53
N VAL A 667 -12.40 -23.63 8.58
CA VAL A 667 -11.50 -24.76 8.31
C VAL A 667 -10.04 -24.49 8.70
N GLY A 668 -9.62 -23.23 8.81
CA GLY A 668 -8.26 -22.83 9.17
C GLY A 668 -8.07 -22.45 10.65
N ALA A 669 -9.03 -21.76 11.26
CA ALA A 669 -8.90 -21.28 12.64
C ALA A 669 -9.50 -22.28 13.65
N LYS A 670 -8.90 -23.48 13.70
CA LYS A 670 -9.32 -24.61 14.54
C LYS A 670 -8.15 -25.57 14.84
N PRO A 671 -8.26 -26.46 15.84
CA PRO A 671 -7.37 -27.61 15.98
C PRO A 671 -7.29 -28.45 14.69
N VAL A 672 -6.13 -29.06 14.44
CA VAL A 672 -5.88 -29.81 13.20
C VAL A 672 -6.73 -31.09 13.13
N GLU A 673 -7.02 -31.68 14.29
CA GLU A 673 -7.79 -32.91 14.44
C GLU A 673 -9.28 -32.72 14.14
N GLU A 674 -9.79 -31.51 14.31
CA GLU A 674 -11.20 -31.18 14.09
C GLU A 674 -11.47 -30.99 12.60
N PRO A 675 -12.61 -31.46 12.06
CA PRO A 675 -12.93 -31.23 10.66
C PRO A 675 -13.35 -29.79 10.37
N LYS A 676 -13.93 -29.10 11.34
CA LYS A 676 -14.48 -27.75 11.21
C LYS A 676 -14.46 -27.11 12.60
N ALA A 677 -14.39 -25.79 12.66
CA ALA A 677 -14.36 -25.07 13.93
C ALA A 677 -15.69 -25.31 14.66
N ALA A 678 -15.64 -25.62 15.97
CA ALA A 678 -16.82 -25.94 16.76
C ALA A 678 -17.94 -24.88 16.62
N ALA A 679 -17.57 -23.59 16.62
CA ALA A 679 -18.51 -22.49 16.39
C ALA A 679 -19.24 -22.58 15.04
N CYS A 680 -18.54 -23.00 13.97
CA CYS A 680 -19.15 -23.17 12.65
C CYS A 680 -20.02 -24.44 12.58
N ASP A 681 -19.64 -25.51 13.28
CA ASP A 681 -20.45 -26.74 13.40
C ASP A 681 -21.74 -26.48 14.19
N ALA A 682 -21.68 -25.63 15.22
CA ALA A 682 -22.82 -25.29 16.05
C ALA A 682 -23.97 -24.63 15.25
N ILE A 683 -23.67 -23.80 14.25
CA ILE A 683 -24.67 -23.09 13.43
C ILE A 683 -25.68 -24.05 12.81
N GLU A 684 -25.19 -25.18 12.28
CA GLU A 684 -26.04 -26.17 11.63
C GLU A 684 -27.11 -26.73 12.56
N GLY A 685 -26.89 -26.71 13.88
CA GLY A 685 -27.83 -27.20 14.88
C GLY A 685 -29.03 -26.29 15.18
N PHE A 686 -28.93 -24.99 14.90
CA PHE A 686 -29.96 -24.00 15.27
C PHE A 686 -30.95 -23.71 14.13
N VAL A 687 -30.46 -23.65 12.89
CA VAL A 687 -31.22 -23.16 11.74
C VAL A 687 -31.28 -24.20 10.62
N GLU A 688 -32.23 -24.05 9.69
CA GLU A 688 -32.15 -24.69 8.38
C GLU A 688 -31.33 -23.78 7.45
N LEU A 689 -30.34 -24.35 6.77
CA LEU A 689 -29.45 -23.62 5.89
C LEU A 689 -29.82 -23.88 4.42
N GLU A 690 -30.33 -22.87 3.74
CA GLU A 690 -30.55 -22.88 2.29
C GLU A 690 -29.27 -22.38 1.60
N GLU A 691 -28.62 -23.24 0.80
CA GLU A 691 -27.42 -22.83 0.04
C GLU A 691 -27.78 -21.75 -1.00
N VAL A 692 -27.10 -20.60 -0.89
CA VAL A 692 -27.24 -19.47 -1.82
C VAL A 692 -26.10 -19.50 -2.83
N ALA A 693 -24.90 -19.81 -2.36
CA ALA A 693 -23.73 -20.00 -3.19
C ALA A 693 -22.70 -20.87 -2.47
N ALA A 694 -21.98 -21.70 -3.22
CA ALA A 694 -20.82 -22.41 -2.73
C ALA A 694 -19.70 -22.41 -3.77
N THR A 695 -18.46 -22.58 -3.31
CA THR A 695 -17.32 -22.86 -4.18
C THR A 695 -16.41 -23.89 -3.52
N ARG A 696 -15.71 -24.66 -4.35
CA ARG A 696 -14.72 -25.65 -3.94
C ARG A 696 -13.46 -25.51 -4.76
N PHE A 697 -12.31 -25.46 -4.12
CA PHE A 697 -11.01 -25.33 -4.77
C PHE A 697 -9.91 -26.13 -4.06
N GLU A 698 -8.79 -26.36 -4.74
CA GLU A 698 -7.61 -27.03 -4.18
C GLU A 698 -6.94 -26.11 -3.14
N SER A 699 -6.61 -26.64 -1.97
CA SER A 699 -6.01 -25.84 -0.90
C SER A 699 -4.56 -25.48 -1.23
N GLU A 700 -4.27 -24.19 -1.28
CA GLU A 700 -2.92 -23.67 -1.42
C GLU A 700 -2.70 -22.49 -0.46
N PRO A 701 -2.07 -22.71 0.70
CA PRO A 701 -1.79 -21.63 1.64
C PRO A 701 -0.76 -20.66 1.03
N TYR A 702 -1.05 -19.36 1.09
CA TYR A 702 -0.14 -18.33 0.60
C TYR A 702 1.02 -18.06 1.56
N ASP A 703 0.75 -18.15 2.86
CA ASP A 703 1.69 -18.00 3.98
C ASP A 703 1.54 -19.21 4.92
N GLU A 704 2.60 -19.61 5.61
CA GLU A 704 2.56 -20.75 6.53
C GLU A 704 1.57 -20.53 7.68
N ASN A 705 1.48 -19.31 8.21
CA ASN A 705 0.54 -18.98 9.30
C ASN A 705 -0.92 -19.05 8.84
N LEU A 706 -1.17 -18.95 7.53
CA LEU A 706 -2.50 -19.11 6.93
C LEU A 706 -2.84 -20.57 6.61
N GLY A 707 -1.84 -21.45 6.66
CA GLY A 707 -2.02 -22.89 6.56
C GLY A 707 -2.19 -23.59 7.90
N GLU A 708 -2.00 -22.88 9.02
CA GLU A 708 -2.22 -23.42 10.35
C GLU A 708 -3.69 -23.89 10.48
N GLY A 709 -3.90 -25.04 11.12
CA GLY A 709 -5.22 -25.67 11.28
C GLY A 709 -5.80 -26.41 10.05
N LEU A 710 -5.26 -26.21 8.83
CA LEU A 710 -5.74 -26.91 7.63
C LEU A 710 -5.38 -28.41 7.62
N GLY A 711 -4.27 -28.81 8.25
CA GLY A 711 -3.80 -30.20 8.25
C GLY A 711 -3.49 -30.74 6.85
N ASP A 712 -3.88 -31.99 6.58
CA ASP A 712 -3.70 -32.66 5.27
C ASP A 712 -4.81 -32.35 4.24
N ARG A 713 -5.60 -31.29 4.47
CA ARG A 713 -6.71 -30.94 3.58
C ARG A 713 -6.21 -30.50 2.21
N THR A 714 -6.66 -31.21 1.19
CA THR A 714 -6.35 -30.92 -0.21
C THR A 714 -7.36 -29.99 -0.87
N HIS A 715 -8.54 -29.79 -0.27
CA HIS A 715 -9.60 -28.96 -0.82
C HIS A 715 -10.24 -28.10 0.28
N ILE A 716 -10.68 -26.91 -0.11
CA ILE A 716 -11.44 -25.98 0.71
C ILE A 716 -12.82 -25.80 0.06
N GLU A 717 -13.85 -25.80 0.89
CA GLU A 717 -15.22 -25.47 0.51
C GLU A 717 -15.61 -24.19 1.25
N LEU A 718 -16.16 -23.23 0.51
CA LEU A 718 -16.72 -22.00 1.08
C LEU A 718 -18.21 -21.97 0.74
N GLY A 719 -19.02 -21.55 1.69
CA GLY A 719 -20.47 -21.53 1.55
C GLY A 719 -21.09 -20.22 2.03
N LEU A 720 -22.07 -19.74 1.29
CA LEU A 720 -23.00 -18.70 1.73
C LEU A 720 -24.38 -19.33 1.79
N PHE A 721 -24.98 -19.27 2.97
CA PHE A 721 -26.27 -19.87 3.25
C PHE A 721 -27.25 -18.82 3.72
N ARG A 722 -28.53 -18.97 3.37
CA ARG A 722 -29.62 -18.26 4.04
C ARG A 722 -30.07 -19.12 5.22
N ALA A 723 -30.07 -18.52 6.41
CA ALA A 723 -30.51 -19.19 7.63
C ALA A 723 -32.02 -18.97 7.83
N ARG A 724 -32.76 -20.05 8.07
CA ARG A 724 -34.20 -20.03 8.39
C ARG A 724 -34.46 -20.74 9.71
N ALA A 725 -35.55 -20.35 10.38
CA ALA A 725 -36.05 -21.10 11.51
C ALA A 725 -36.34 -22.54 11.08
N ARG A 726 -36.01 -23.51 11.94
CA ARG A 726 -36.38 -24.91 11.73
C ARG A 726 -37.87 -25.07 12.07
N ASP A 727 -38.62 -25.71 11.17
CA ASP A 727 -40.04 -26.03 11.35
C ASP A 727 -40.30 -27.02 12.52
#